data_AF-A0A2A7B322-F1
#
_entry.id   AF-A0A2A7B322-F1
#
_cell.length_a   1.000
_cell.length_b   1.000
_cell.length_c   1.000
_cell.angle_alpha   90.00
_cell.angle_beta   90.00
_cell.angle_gamma   90.00
#
_symmetry.space_group_name_H-M   'P 1'
#
loop_
_entity.id
_entity.type
_entity.pdbx_description
1 polymer ?
#
loop_
_entity_poly.entity_id
_entity_poly.type
_entity_poly.pdbx_seq_one_letter_code
_entity_poly.pdbx_strand_id
1 'polypeptide(L)'
;MKWAVLSDLHMNFKNCNTLTARDKLIEALRKENTDGEISFVLITGDCLHQNRGNVKEIAYYISQIAEACGKDVSKVILCPGNHDIDRKIKSRNTAIKTYRKDGTLPDLETCLNGYGRFKELYTLVYGDIYEPFSLKIVDDFRIISVDSCLLSMDDRDYGKLVVNFTDLAELAREIKRDESKTNIVIMHHGVEWLSAEDGRRFQHWLVDNNVKAVFCGHNHAPGLSILTEAIKPYGIPQDGISQFTCGCTLSDSYSRPVFLVAEYDRTRAIKARLYEYRDDSSWEIASGALRSFPSGIYRESTTNGMVKNSYDIPKVYKNIFDIGTDVAQDINVSKKLDFFGLRGGTFLEGNSKISNALYEKGKNIECRLLVSDPYSIYIEKRLRNVPEFAPQEKLEKQWKTNYLDIKKLKDTFPKTDSWALRFHEQPLLYRFIITDRSIYLGYYTREPSSKSYMYRYTRKSSVYRSFTDLFNSSWENASTSFSSVIPDRCSFVLDNFDMKPSLVINLTSACNMKCTYCPKGGENLKECDTLCDISQIKYLLTAYANYYKEKRWTEKKVVRITGGEPLLDFERLSKTLHHAKLESYEKIVLCTNGLLLKKCYENNSTVWEEIKDILLLKISLDTLKPLVFKELTRVDELKTVLENISFMKLKGFKIELNFVATEKNVGEIESVYNYAHSKNLVGLKVLTVNDFGGRVLADDVEKELNALIETLRKKNYVETGLYVHNNKGIHMKRFIYDGCTLTIVDHMNKGNSVTPRRTYSEACQECKYYPESVEVQTGLNKPCATGIMSLTMRADGLLSFCRMQIDSETNMSGKSLEEVREMVRVQLKKFERCYHYEIGEKR
;
A
#
# COMPACT_ATOMS: atom_id res chain seq x y z
N MET A 1 26.10 -38.65 -9.83
CA MET A 1 25.18 -39.28 -8.85
C MET A 1 23.92 -38.44 -8.75
N LYS A 2 22.75 -39.03 -8.48
CA LYS A 2 21.47 -38.30 -8.41
C LYS A 2 20.66 -38.79 -7.21
N TRP A 3 19.93 -37.93 -6.51
CA TRP A 3 19.08 -38.30 -5.38
C TRP A 3 17.81 -37.45 -5.33
N ALA A 4 16.77 -37.99 -4.72
CA ALA A 4 15.52 -37.25 -4.47
C ALA A 4 15.51 -36.69 -3.04
N VAL A 5 14.89 -35.53 -2.85
CA VAL A 5 14.68 -34.90 -1.54
C VAL A 5 13.21 -34.52 -1.40
N LEU A 6 12.60 -35.01 -0.32
CA LEU A 6 11.20 -34.86 0.03
C LEU A 6 11.10 -34.29 1.45
N SER A 7 10.03 -33.55 1.72
CA SER A 7 9.76 -33.00 3.05
C SER A 7 8.27 -32.96 3.34
N ASP A 8 7.94 -32.94 4.64
CA ASP A 8 6.61 -32.65 5.16
C ASP A 8 5.53 -33.52 4.51
N LEU A 9 5.67 -34.86 4.63
CA LEU A 9 4.77 -35.82 3.97
C LEU A 9 3.34 -35.75 4.52
N HIS A 10 3.19 -35.53 5.83
CA HIS A 10 1.93 -35.38 6.55
C HIS A 10 0.84 -36.38 6.12
N MET A 11 1.15 -37.68 6.17
CA MET A 11 0.32 -38.74 5.54
C MET A 11 -1.13 -38.81 6.02
N ASN A 12 -1.43 -38.28 7.21
CA ASN A 12 -2.79 -38.23 7.75
C ASN A 12 -3.64 -37.06 7.20
N PHE A 13 -3.04 -36.09 6.50
CA PHE A 13 -3.75 -35.02 5.82
C PHE A 13 -4.33 -35.54 4.50
N LYS A 14 -5.65 -35.39 4.31
CA LYS A 14 -6.39 -35.93 3.16
C LYS A 14 -7.29 -34.85 2.56
N ASN A 15 -6.96 -34.40 1.35
CA ASN A 15 -7.87 -33.73 0.44
C ASN A 15 -7.69 -34.34 -0.97
N CYS A 16 -8.62 -34.06 -1.90
CA CYS A 16 -8.60 -34.66 -3.24
C CYS A 16 -7.26 -34.40 -3.97
N ASN A 17 -6.75 -33.18 -3.92
CA ASN A 17 -5.52 -32.80 -4.62
C ASN A 17 -4.27 -33.45 -4.02
N THR A 18 -4.18 -33.59 -2.70
CA THR A 18 -3.05 -34.21 -1.99
C THR A 18 -2.96 -35.71 -2.28
N LEU A 19 -4.09 -36.41 -2.34
CA LEU A 19 -4.10 -37.84 -2.67
C LEU A 19 -3.58 -38.06 -4.10
N THR A 20 -4.10 -37.32 -5.07
CA THR A 20 -3.64 -37.39 -6.46
C THR A 20 -2.17 -36.99 -6.60
N ALA A 21 -1.73 -35.93 -5.90
CA ALA A 21 -0.33 -35.49 -5.94
C ALA A 21 0.65 -36.57 -5.44
N ARG A 22 0.28 -37.32 -4.40
CA ARG A 22 1.07 -38.45 -3.86
C ARG A 22 1.17 -39.60 -4.85
N ASP A 23 0.04 -40.01 -5.43
CA ASP A 23 0.03 -41.09 -6.43
C ASP A 23 0.88 -40.71 -7.66
N LYS A 24 0.73 -39.46 -8.12
CA LYS A 24 1.52 -38.91 -9.23
C LYS A 24 2.98 -38.68 -8.88
N LEU A 25 3.33 -38.48 -7.61
CA LEU A 25 4.73 -38.38 -7.17
C LEU A 25 5.48 -39.68 -7.41
N ILE A 26 4.85 -40.83 -7.12
CA ILE A 26 5.43 -42.16 -7.38
C ILE A 26 5.70 -42.33 -8.88
N GLU A 27 4.78 -41.91 -9.76
CA GLU A 27 4.99 -41.92 -11.22
C GLU A 27 6.16 -40.99 -11.63
N ALA A 28 6.22 -39.78 -11.07
CA ALA A 28 7.27 -38.81 -11.36
C ALA A 28 8.66 -39.30 -10.94
N LEU A 29 8.77 -39.94 -9.77
CA LEU A 29 10.02 -40.53 -9.28
C LEU A 29 10.47 -41.71 -10.16
N ARG A 30 9.55 -42.58 -10.60
CA ARG A 30 9.86 -43.66 -11.55
C ARG A 30 10.40 -43.12 -12.87
N LYS A 31 9.75 -42.07 -13.39
CA LYS A 31 10.20 -41.39 -14.60
C LYS A 31 11.60 -40.81 -14.41
N GLU A 32 11.83 -40.06 -13.33
CA GLU A 32 13.15 -39.49 -13.05
C GLU A 32 14.24 -40.55 -12.87
N ASN A 33 13.93 -41.70 -12.26
CA ASN A 33 14.87 -42.80 -12.15
C ASN A 33 15.20 -43.44 -13.51
N THR A 34 14.22 -43.52 -14.41
CA THR A 34 14.41 -44.02 -15.78
C THR A 34 15.28 -43.06 -16.61
N ASP A 35 15.06 -41.75 -16.46
CA ASP A 35 15.84 -40.71 -17.14
C ASP A 35 17.27 -40.54 -16.57
N GLY A 36 17.53 -41.07 -15.38
CA GLY A 36 18.85 -41.15 -14.77
C GLY A 36 18.77 -41.73 -13.36
N GLU A 37 19.58 -42.76 -13.09
CA GLU A 37 19.51 -43.55 -11.86
C GLU A 37 19.58 -42.70 -10.58
N ILE A 38 18.54 -42.78 -9.75
CA ILE A 38 18.46 -42.16 -8.42
C ILE A 38 19.16 -43.08 -7.43
N SER A 39 20.27 -42.67 -6.85
CA SER A 39 21.10 -43.46 -5.94
C SER A 39 20.50 -43.62 -4.54
N PHE A 40 19.84 -42.59 -4.01
CA PHE A 40 19.19 -42.60 -2.69
C PHE A 40 18.09 -41.54 -2.56
N VAL A 41 17.37 -41.55 -1.43
CA VAL A 41 16.28 -40.60 -1.12
C VAL A 41 16.49 -39.97 0.25
N LEU A 42 16.31 -38.66 0.35
CA LEU A 42 16.28 -37.90 1.60
C LEU A 42 14.85 -37.51 1.94
N ILE A 43 14.43 -37.73 3.19
CA ILE A 43 13.13 -37.29 3.72
C ILE A 43 13.39 -36.46 4.98
N THR A 44 13.15 -35.14 4.90
CA THR A 44 13.46 -34.16 5.97
C THR A 44 12.37 -34.07 7.05
N GLY A 45 11.62 -35.15 7.28
CA GLY A 45 10.65 -35.27 8.38
C GLY A 45 9.23 -34.81 8.06
N ASP A 46 8.46 -34.60 9.13
CA ASP A 46 7.03 -34.32 9.14
C ASP A 46 6.22 -35.38 8.40
N CYS A 47 6.55 -36.65 8.65
CA CYS A 47 5.83 -37.80 8.12
C CYS A 47 4.42 -37.93 8.72
N LEU A 48 4.32 -37.69 10.01
CA LEU A 48 3.08 -37.60 10.77
C LEU A 48 2.49 -36.18 10.62
N HIS A 49 1.20 -36.04 10.95
CA HIS A 49 0.56 -34.74 11.02
C HIS A 49 0.14 -34.47 12.47
N GLN A 50 0.90 -33.61 13.17
CA GLN A 50 0.70 -33.27 14.58
C GLN A 50 0.74 -34.50 15.51
N ASN A 51 1.74 -35.36 15.32
CA ASN A 51 1.92 -36.64 16.00
C ASN A 51 0.73 -37.62 15.80
N ARG A 52 0.01 -37.49 14.68
CA ARG A 52 -1.10 -38.38 14.27
C ARG A 52 -0.84 -38.97 12.89
N GLY A 53 -1.35 -40.18 12.66
CA GLY A 53 -1.24 -40.92 11.40
C GLY A 53 -0.86 -42.37 11.63
N ASN A 54 -1.20 -43.24 10.67
CA ASN A 54 -0.89 -44.67 10.76
C ASN A 54 0.56 -44.92 10.35
N VAL A 55 1.43 -45.29 11.30
CA VAL A 55 2.86 -45.51 11.05
C VAL A 55 3.13 -46.63 10.05
N LYS A 56 2.26 -47.64 9.95
CA LYS A 56 2.39 -48.72 8.96
C LYS A 56 2.10 -48.24 7.55
N GLU A 57 1.09 -47.39 7.37
CA GLU A 57 0.77 -46.76 6.09
C GLU A 57 1.90 -45.83 5.64
N ILE A 58 2.45 -45.06 6.58
CA ILE A 58 3.60 -44.18 6.32
C ILE A 58 4.83 -45.00 5.89
N ALA A 59 5.16 -46.06 6.64
CA ALA A 59 6.28 -46.94 6.30
C ALA A 59 6.10 -47.61 4.93
N TYR A 60 4.87 -48.03 4.62
CA TYR A 60 4.52 -48.58 3.31
C TYR A 60 4.74 -47.54 2.19
N TYR A 61 4.28 -46.30 2.38
CA TYR A 61 4.46 -45.23 1.40
C TYR A 61 5.94 -44.86 1.20
N ILE A 62 6.73 -44.82 2.27
CA ILE A 62 8.20 -44.64 2.19
C ILE A 62 8.83 -45.78 1.37
N SER A 63 8.36 -47.02 1.55
CA SER A 63 8.81 -48.18 0.76
C SER A 63 8.43 -48.03 -0.72
N GLN A 64 7.25 -47.52 -1.03
CA GLN A 64 6.83 -47.23 -2.41
C GLN A 64 7.69 -46.13 -3.05
N ILE A 65 8.08 -45.10 -2.30
CA ILE A 65 9.02 -44.05 -2.75
C ILE A 65 10.38 -44.69 -3.08
N ALA A 66 10.89 -45.57 -2.22
CA ALA A 66 12.15 -46.27 -2.46
C ALA A 66 12.08 -47.14 -3.73
N GLU A 67 11.01 -47.93 -3.86
CA GLU A 67 10.74 -48.79 -5.02
C GLU A 67 10.62 -47.98 -6.32
N ALA A 68 9.94 -46.84 -6.28
CA ALA A 68 9.82 -45.91 -7.42
C ALA A 68 11.18 -45.42 -7.91
N CYS A 69 12.11 -45.17 -6.98
CA CYS A 69 13.50 -44.82 -7.26
C CYS A 69 14.38 -46.03 -7.60
N GLY A 70 13.83 -47.25 -7.66
CA GLY A 70 14.59 -48.48 -7.91
C GLY A 70 15.57 -48.82 -6.79
N LYS A 71 15.26 -48.43 -5.55
CA LYS A 71 16.11 -48.63 -4.37
C LYS A 71 15.39 -49.36 -3.26
N ASP A 72 16.18 -50.03 -2.43
CA ASP A 72 15.72 -50.61 -1.17
C ASP A 72 15.49 -49.50 -0.13
N VAL A 73 14.60 -49.75 0.84
CA VAL A 73 14.28 -48.80 1.90
C VAL A 73 15.52 -48.41 2.73
N SER A 74 16.54 -49.28 2.82
CA SER A 74 17.84 -48.97 3.41
C SER A 74 18.60 -47.84 2.70
N LYS A 75 18.22 -47.44 1.49
CA LYS A 75 18.77 -46.26 0.77
C LYS A 75 17.89 -45.01 0.94
N VAL A 76 16.86 -45.06 1.77
CA VAL A 76 16.16 -43.87 2.27
C VAL A 76 16.85 -43.38 3.54
N ILE A 77 16.96 -42.07 3.70
CA ILE A 77 17.49 -41.40 4.88
C ILE A 77 16.42 -40.47 5.41
N LEU A 78 16.01 -40.69 6.66
CA LEU A 78 14.89 -40.04 7.30
C LEU A 78 15.36 -39.35 8.59
N CYS A 79 15.04 -38.06 8.73
CA CYS A 79 15.12 -37.34 10.01
C CYS A 79 13.71 -36.96 10.49
N PRO A 80 13.50 -36.69 11.78
CA PRO A 80 12.19 -36.28 12.30
C PRO A 80 11.92 -34.80 12.05
N GLY A 81 10.65 -34.46 11.89
CA GLY A 81 10.17 -33.08 11.95
C GLY A 81 9.38 -32.75 13.23
N ASN A 82 8.99 -31.50 13.41
CA ASN A 82 8.29 -31.06 14.62
C ASN A 82 6.87 -31.62 14.74
N HIS A 83 6.26 -32.09 13.65
CA HIS A 83 4.99 -32.83 13.65
C HIS A 83 5.16 -34.34 13.87
N ASP A 84 6.39 -34.87 13.85
CA ASP A 84 6.66 -36.28 14.17
C ASP A 84 6.76 -36.56 15.67
N ILE A 85 6.79 -35.50 16.48
CA ILE A 85 7.08 -35.56 17.92
C ILE A 85 5.85 -35.09 18.72
N ASP A 86 5.58 -35.75 19.84
CA ASP A 86 4.60 -35.28 20.80
C ASP A 86 5.09 -34.04 21.57
N ARG A 87 4.72 -32.86 21.07
CA ARG A 87 5.01 -31.57 21.71
C ARG A 87 4.14 -31.30 22.96
N LYS A 88 3.32 -32.25 23.44
CA LYS A 88 2.43 -32.07 24.62
C LYS A 88 2.98 -32.70 25.91
N ILE A 89 4.10 -33.40 25.86
CA ILE A 89 4.69 -34.05 27.03
C ILE A 89 5.13 -33.01 28.07
N LYS A 90 4.49 -33.01 29.25
CA LYS A 90 4.70 -32.00 30.29
C LYS A 90 6.13 -31.95 30.82
N SER A 91 6.74 -33.11 31.10
CA SER A 91 8.12 -33.20 31.62
C SER A 91 9.13 -32.58 30.64
N ARG A 92 9.08 -33.00 29.36
CA ARG A 92 9.88 -32.45 28.26
C ARG A 92 9.70 -30.94 28.11
N ASN A 93 8.45 -30.46 28.07
CA ASN A 93 8.17 -29.03 27.89
C ASN A 93 8.64 -28.18 29.07
N THR A 94 8.60 -28.72 30.30
CA THR A 94 9.17 -28.04 31.47
C THR A 94 10.69 -27.90 31.32
N ALA A 95 11.40 -28.97 30.93
CA ALA A 95 12.84 -28.92 30.74
C ALA A 95 13.27 -27.95 29.63
N ILE A 96 12.56 -27.93 28.50
CA ILE A 96 12.81 -26.97 27.40
C ILE A 96 12.58 -25.52 27.86
N LYS A 97 11.56 -25.27 28.69
CA LYS A 97 11.32 -23.93 29.23
C LYS A 97 12.41 -23.47 30.19
N THR A 98 12.93 -24.38 31.03
CA THR A 98 14.08 -24.11 31.89
C THR A 98 15.29 -23.74 31.04
N TYR A 99 15.61 -24.55 30.04
CA TYR A 99 16.67 -24.25 29.07
C TYR A 99 16.53 -22.85 28.45
N ARG A 100 15.33 -22.48 27.97
CA ARG A 100 15.08 -21.15 27.38
C ARG A 100 15.22 -20.00 28.37
N LYS A 101 15.19 -20.26 29.68
CA LYS A 101 15.28 -19.25 30.74
C LYS A 101 16.70 -19.06 31.25
N ASP A 102 17.45 -20.14 31.45
CA ASP A 102 18.77 -20.11 32.11
C ASP A 102 19.91 -20.79 31.33
N GLY A 103 19.62 -21.37 30.16
CA GLY A 103 20.61 -21.99 29.26
C GLY A 103 20.99 -23.44 29.60
N THR A 104 20.40 -24.04 30.64
CA THR A 104 20.72 -25.42 31.05
C THR A 104 20.11 -26.44 30.11
N LEU A 105 20.91 -27.14 29.30
CA LEU A 105 20.42 -28.15 28.35
C LEU A 105 19.76 -29.33 29.09
N PRO A 106 18.58 -29.81 28.64
CA PRO A 106 17.97 -31.03 29.18
C PRO A 106 18.84 -32.26 28.85
N ASP A 107 18.69 -33.31 29.64
CA ASP A 107 19.21 -34.61 29.26
C ASP A 107 18.52 -35.14 27.99
N LEU A 108 19.25 -35.93 27.20
CA LEU A 108 18.78 -36.42 25.90
C LEU A 108 17.55 -37.32 26.03
N GLU A 109 17.47 -38.14 27.08
CA GLU A 109 16.33 -39.02 27.35
C GLU A 109 15.04 -38.22 27.55
N THR A 110 15.12 -37.13 28.31
CA THR A 110 14.01 -36.18 28.50
C THR A 110 13.56 -35.55 27.19
N CYS A 111 14.50 -35.17 26.31
CA CYS A 111 14.18 -34.63 24.99
C CYS A 111 13.45 -35.67 24.10
N LEU A 112 13.85 -36.94 24.20
CA LEU A 112 13.33 -38.05 23.40
C LEU A 112 11.98 -38.61 23.87
N ASN A 113 11.48 -38.21 25.04
CA ASN A 113 10.17 -38.65 25.55
C ASN A 113 8.99 -38.38 24.60
N GLY A 114 9.11 -37.41 23.69
CA GLY A 114 8.08 -37.10 22.69
C GLY A 114 8.11 -37.98 21.43
N TYR A 115 9.14 -38.81 21.24
CA TYR A 115 9.45 -39.41 19.93
C TYR A 115 8.78 -40.77 19.69
N GLY A 116 7.92 -41.26 20.60
CA GLY A 116 7.42 -42.63 20.59
C GLY A 116 6.91 -43.12 19.23
N ARG A 117 6.05 -42.35 18.56
CA ARG A 117 5.50 -42.72 17.24
C ARG A 117 6.54 -42.65 16.12
N PHE A 118 7.44 -41.68 16.16
CA PHE A 118 8.51 -41.58 15.18
C PHE A 118 9.52 -42.72 15.33
N LYS A 119 9.87 -43.11 16.58
CA LYS A 119 10.69 -44.29 16.87
C LYS A 119 10.04 -45.55 16.32
N GLU A 120 8.74 -45.72 16.54
CA GLU A 120 7.96 -46.84 15.97
C GLU A 120 8.03 -46.85 14.43
N LEU A 121 7.81 -45.70 13.79
CA LEU A 121 7.96 -45.55 12.33
C LEU A 121 9.38 -45.91 11.87
N TYR A 122 10.41 -45.39 12.53
CA TYR A 122 11.81 -45.63 12.19
C TYR A 122 12.14 -47.13 12.27
N THR A 123 11.71 -47.81 13.34
CA THR A 123 11.87 -49.25 13.49
C THR A 123 11.09 -50.05 12.44
N LEU A 124 9.89 -49.61 12.03
CA LEU A 124 9.15 -50.26 10.95
C LEU A 124 9.83 -50.10 9.58
N VAL A 125 10.48 -48.95 9.34
CA VAL A 125 11.14 -48.64 8.06
C VAL A 125 12.50 -49.34 7.96
N TYR A 126 13.29 -49.36 9.04
CA TYR A 126 14.69 -49.83 8.98
C TYR A 126 14.97 -51.10 9.80
N GLY A 127 14.08 -51.51 10.70
CA GLY A 127 14.36 -52.57 11.67
C GLY A 127 15.37 -52.17 12.75
N ASP A 128 15.59 -50.86 12.95
CA ASP A 128 16.64 -50.31 13.80
C ASP A 128 16.08 -49.32 14.85
N ILE A 129 16.94 -48.91 15.79
CA ILE A 129 16.64 -47.93 16.83
C ILE A 129 17.02 -46.53 16.34
N TYR A 130 16.12 -45.57 16.53
CA TYR A 130 16.37 -44.19 16.13
C TYR A 130 17.42 -43.51 17.02
N GLU A 131 18.43 -42.93 16.37
CA GLU A 131 19.46 -42.08 16.98
C GLU A 131 19.35 -40.62 16.46
N PRO A 132 19.41 -39.59 17.34
CA PRO A 132 19.23 -38.18 16.94
C PRO A 132 20.33 -37.62 16.06
N PHE A 133 21.53 -38.19 16.15
CA PHE A 133 22.68 -37.82 15.35
C PHE A 133 23.26 -39.10 14.79
N SER A 134 23.27 -39.25 13.48
CA SER A 134 23.74 -40.48 12.85
C SER A 134 24.46 -40.21 11.53
N LEU A 135 25.35 -41.12 11.17
CA LEU A 135 26.13 -41.09 9.94
C LEU A 135 25.80 -42.32 9.11
N LYS A 136 25.32 -42.10 7.88
CA LYS A 136 25.07 -43.17 6.91
C LYS A 136 25.94 -42.99 5.69
N ILE A 137 26.67 -44.04 5.31
CA ILE A 137 27.48 -44.04 4.10
C ILE A 137 26.64 -44.62 2.96
N VAL A 138 26.44 -43.83 1.92
CA VAL A 138 25.72 -44.25 0.72
C VAL A 138 26.57 -43.89 -0.49
N ASP A 139 27.16 -44.93 -1.09
CA ASP A 139 28.06 -44.81 -2.23
C ASP A 139 29.21 -43.82 -1.91
N ASP A 140 29.33 -42.72 -2.65
CA ASP A 140 30.35 -41.69 -2.45
C ASP A 140 29.94 -40.60 -1.43
N PHE A 141 28.82 -40.77 -0.73
CA PHE A 141 28.30 -39.79 0.22
C PHE A 141 28.34 -40.28 1.66
N ARG A 142 28.67 -39.36 2.56
CA ARG A 142 28.42 -39.44 4.00
C ARG A 142 27.24 -38.54 4.32
N ILE A 143 26.11 -39.15 4.64
CA ILE A 143 24.87 -38.45 4.94
C ILE A 143 24.75 -38.37 6.45
N ILE A 144 24.82 -37.15 6.97
CA ILE A 144 24.81 -36.85 8.40
C ILE A 144 23.41 -36.37 8.77
N SER A 145 22.69 -37.16 9.56
CA SER A 145 21.37 -36.78 10.08
C SER A 145 21.53 -36.01 11.38
N VAL A 146 20.90 -34.85 11.47
CA VAL A 146 20.92 -33.96 12.64
C VAL A 146 19.49 -33.68 13.07
N ASP A 147 19.13 -34.13 14.27
CA ASP A 147 17.83 -33.84 14.88
C ASP A 147 17.77 -32.41 15.41
N SER A 148 17.18 -31.51 14.63
CA SER A 148 16.93 -30.12 15.03
C SER A 148 15.65 -29.94 15.85
N CYS A 149 14.92 -31.01 16.13
CA CYS A 149 13.61 -30.97 16.78
C CYS A 149 13.66 -31.27 18.28
N LEU A 150 14.82 -31.66 18.83
CA LEU A 150 15.01 -32.04 20.24
C LEU A 150 14.40 -31.03 21.22
N LEU A 151 14.55 -29.73 20.94
CA LEU A 151 14.04 -28.64 21.77
C LEU A 151 12.82 -27.91 21.16
N SER A 152 12.20 -28.50 20.13
CA SER A 152 10.99 -27.93 19.52
C SER A 152 9.78 -28.11 20.44
N MET A 153 9.01 -27.04 20.64
CA MET A 153 7.89 -26.99 21.57
C MET A 153 6.63 -26.40 20.94
N ASP A 154 6.74 -25.32 20.18
CA ASP A 154 5.61 -24.61 19.60
C ASP A 154 6.06 -23.77 18.38
N ASP A 155 5.14 -23.03 17.77
CA ASP A 155 5.46 -22.26 16.55
C ASP A 155 6.30 -21.00 16.83
N ARG A 156 6.72 -20.76 18.09
CA ARG A 156 7.62 -19.66 18.49
C ARG A 156 9.07 -20.11 18.62
N ASP A 157 9.40 -21.24 18.02
CA ASP A 157 10.73 -21.86 18.03
C ASP A 157 11.75 -21.12 17.15
N TYR A 158 11.30 -20.27 16.23
CA TYR A 158 12.17 -19.48 15.36
C TYR A 158 13.22 -18.68 16.15
N GLY A 159 14.49 -18.91 15.83
CA GLY A 159 15.65 -18.28 16.48
C GLY A 159 15.92 -18.77 17.90
N LYS A 160 15.34 -19.89 18.33
CA LYS A 160 15.46 -20.42 19.71
C LYS A 160 15.83 -21.90 19.77
N LEU A 161 15.94 -22.59 18.64
CA LEU A 161 16.36 -23.98 18.61
C LEU A 161 17.88 -24.09 18.78
N VAL A 162 18.32 -25.26 19.23
CA VAL A 162 19.74 -25.59 19.39
C VAL A 162 19.96 -27.05 19.01
N VAL A 163 21.14 -27.33 18.47
CA VAL A 163 21.63 -28.69 18.20
C VAL A 163 22.61 -29.10 19.30
N ASN A 164 22.61 -30.37 19.68
CA ASN A 164 23.51 -30.85 20.73
C ASN A 164 24.96 -30.95 20.22
N PHE A 165 25.79 -29.99 20.63
CA PHE A 165 27.18 -29.93 20.19
C PHE A 165 28.07 -31.04 20.76
N THR A 166 27.67 -31.68 21.87
CA THR A 166 28.40 -32.83 22.42
C THR A 166 28.29 -34.01 21.46
N ASP A 167 27.08 -34.37 21.06
CA ASP A 167 26.83 -35.45 20.10
C ASP A 167 27.46 -35.14 18.73
N LEU A 168 27.36 -33.89 18.25
CA LEU A 168 28.03 -33.47 17.02
C LEU A 168 29.56 -33.58 17.10
N ALA A 169 30.16 -33.33 18.26
CA ALA A 169 31.59 -33.47 18.45
C ALA A 169 32.02 -34.95 18.49
N GLU A 170 31.18 -35.85 18.98
CA GLU A 170 31.40 -37.30 18.93
C GLU A 170 31.29 -37.81 17.49
N LEU A 171 30.23 -37.44 16.79
CA LEU A 171 30.02 -37.78 15.38
C LEU A 171 31.15 -37.28 14.48
N ALA A 172 31.69 -36.08 14.75
CA ALA A 172 32.85 -35.55 14.03
C ALA A 172 34.10 -36.43 14.14
N ARG A 173 34.26 -37.21 15.23
CA ARG A 173 35.37 -38.18 15.35
C ARG A 173 35.18 -39.39 14.44
N GLU A 174 33.94 -39.74 14.12
CA GLU A 174 33.59 -40.86 13.23
C GLU A 174 33.70 -40.49 11.74
N ILE A 175 33.54 -39.20 11.42
CA ILE A 175 33.76 -38.65 10.08
C ILE A 175 35.27 -38.70 9.76
N LYS A 176 35.74 -39.85 9.28
CA LYS A 176 37.14 -40.02 8.84
C LYS A 176 37.49 -38.99 7.76
N ARG A 177 38.73 -38.47 7.79
CA ARG A 177 39.35 -37.61 6.75
C ARG A 177 39.62 -38.38 5.44
N ASP A 178 38.68 -39.20 4.99
CA ASP A 178 38.72 -39.82 3.67
C ASP A 178 38.03 -38.85 2.70
N GLU A 179 38.88 -38.12 1.96
CA GLU A 179 38.51 -37.08 0.98
C GLU A 179 37.84 -37.64 -0.28
N SER A 180 37.76 -38.97 -0.43
CA SER A 180 37.05 -39.60 -1.56
C SER A 180 35.53 -39.46 -1.45
N LYS A 181 34.99 -39.28 -0.23
CA LYS A 181 33.55 -39.14 0.01
C LYS A 181 33.13 -37.71 0.32
N THR A 182 31.93 -37.35 -0.12
CA THR A 182 31.33 -36.03 0.07
C THR A 182 30.36 -36.04 1.25
N ASN A 183 30.48 -35.08 2.16
CA ASN A 183 29.62 -34.99 3.33
C ASN A 183 28.41 -34.09 3.03
N ILE A 184 27.19 -34.55 3.33
CA ILE A 184 25.97 -33.75 3.30
C ILE A 184 25.22 -33.89 4.61
N VAL A 185 24.51 -32.84 5.01
CA VAL A 185 23.69 -32.85 6.24
C VAL A 185 22.22 -32.85 5.87
N ILE A 186 21.43 -33.63 6.60
CA ILE A 186 19.96 -33.61 6.58
C ILE A 186 19.44 -33.24 7.97
N MET A 187 18.50 -32.30 8.02
CA MET A 187 17.80 -31.89 9.24
C MET A 187 16.39 -31.39 8.89
N HIS A 188 15.52 -31.13 9.86
CA HIS A 188 14.19 -30.61 9.56
C HIS A 188 14.14 -29.07 9.55
N HIS A 189 14.40 -28.41 10.67
CA HIS A 189 14.53 -26.95 10.72
C HIS A 189 15.87 -26.49 10.14
N GLY A 190 15.88 -25.46 9.29
CA GLY A 190 17.11 -24.84 8.80
C GLY A 190 17.88 -24.06 9.87
N VAL A 191 19.10 -23.61 9.53
CA VAL A 191 19.98 -22.85 10.44
C VAL A 191 19.33 -21.57 10.98
N GLU A 192 18.43 -20.95 10.21
CA GLU A 192 17.70 -19.74 10.61
C GLU A 192 16.77 -19.94 11.83
N TRP A 193 16.44 -21.19 12.16
CA TRP A 193 15.65 -21.53 13.34
C TRP A 193 16.47 -21.69 14.60
N LEU A 194 17.79 -21.83 14.46
CA LEU A 194 18.71 -21.93 15.58
C LEU A 194 18.90 -20.56 16.25
N SER A 195 19.30 -20.56 17.53
CA SER A 195 19.78 -19.35 18.19
C SER A 195 20.92 -18.72 17.39
N ALA A 196 21.06 -17.39 17.40
CA ALA A 196 22.08 -16.71 16.59
C ALA A 196 23.52 -17.14 16.93
N GLU A 197 23.78 -17.59 18.16
CA GLU A 197 25.08 -18.12 18.57
C GLU A 197 25.27 -19.57 18.10
N ASP A 198 24.26 -20.42 18.32
CA ASP A 198 24.35 -21.84 17.93
C ASP A 198 24.29 -22.03 16.42
N GLY A 199 23.53 -21.20 15.70
CA GLY A 199 23.53 -21.18 14.25
C GLY A 199 24.90 -20.83 13.66
N ARG A 200 25.67 -19.95 14.31
CA ARG A 200 27.07 -19.65 13.94
C ARG A 200 27.98 -20.83 14.26
N ARG A 201 27.88 -21.36 15.48
CA ARG A 201 28.69 -22.50 15.92
C ARG A 201 28.44 -23.75 15.07
N PHE A 202 27.20 -24.03 14.70
CA PHE A 202 26.84 -25.12 13.81
C PHE A 202 27.41 -24.90 12.40
N GLN A 203 27.32 -23.68 11.86
CA GLN A 203 27.95 -23.35 10.59
C GLN A 203 29.47 -23.58 10.59
N HIS A 204 30.18 -23.25 11.67
CA HIS A 204 31.60 -23.60 11.80
C HIS A 204 31.82 -25.12 11.85
N TRP A 205 30.99 -25.85 12.60
CA TRP A 205 31.05 -27.31 12.63
C TRP A 205 30.86 -27.94 11.24
N LEU A 206 29.97 -27.39 10.41
CA LEU A 206 29.79 -27.84 9.02
C LEU A 206 31.08 -27.67 8.20
N VAL A 207 31.79 -26.55 8.38
CA VAL A 207 33.07 -26.27 7.70
C VAL A 207 34.16 -27.24 8.17
N ASP A 208 34.30 -27.41 9.48
CA ASP A 208 35.33 -28.26 10.09
C ASP A 208 35.19 -29.71 9.63
N ASN A 209 33.95 -30.13 9.33
CA ASN A 209 33.63 -31.45 8.82
C ASN A 209 33.47 -31.50 7.29
N ASN A 210 33.92 -30.47 6.55
CA ASN A 210 33.89 -30.39 5.08
C ASN A 210 32.51 -30.77 4.48
N VAL A 211 31.43 -30.30 5.10
CA VAL A 211 30.07 -30.49 4.60
C VAL A 211 29.87 -29.66 3.33
N LYS A 212 29.27 -30.28 2.30
CA LYS A 212 29.05 -29.67 1.00
C LYS A 212 27.69 -28.98 0.88
N ALA A 213 26.65 -29.56 1.47
CA ALA A 213 25.30 -29.00 1.47
C ALA A 213 24.49 -29.47 2.68
N VAL A 214 23.49 -28.66 3.04
CA VAL A 214 22.47 -28.96 4.05
C VAL A 214 21.12 -29.06 3.33
N PHE A 215 20.33 -30.09 3.65
CA PHE A 215 18.95 -30.24 3.20
C PHE A 215 18.01 -30.14 4.39
N CYS A 216 17.01 -29.26 4.31
CA CYS A 216 16.02 -29.02 5.35
C CYS A 216 14.58 -28.88 4.83
N GLY A 217 13.61 -28.79 5.73
CA GLY A 217 12.16 -28.71 5.48
C GLY A 217 11.47 -27.59 6.26
N HIS A 218 10.33 -27.91 6.88
CA HIS A 218 9.56 -27.08 7.84
C HIS A 218 8.84 -25.85 7.28
N ASN A 219 9.51 -25.04 6.46
CA ASN A 219 8.96 -23.74 6.02
C ASN A 219 7.82 -23.88 4.99
N HIS A 220 7.48 -25.11 4.54
CA HIS A 220 6.50 -25.48 3.50
C HIS A 220 6.70 -24.84 2.12
N ALA A 221 7.58 -23.83 2.01
CA ALA A 221 7.99 -23.15 0.81
C ALA A 221 9.43 -23.58 0.45
N PRO A 222 9.70 -23.93 -0.83
CA PRO A 222 11.04 -24.28 -1.26
C PRO A 222 11.96 -23.05 -1.27
N GLY A 223 13.24 -23.25 -0.97
CA GLY A 223 14.21 -22.16 -0.87
C GLY A 223 15.66 -22.62 -0.98
N LEU A 224 16.55 -21.65 -1.19
CA LEU A 224 18.00 -21.83 -1.14
C LEU A 224 18.61 -20.66 -0.37
N SER A 225 19.39 -20.97 0.64
CA SER A 225 20.20 -20.04 1.41
C SER A 225 21.68 -20.43 1.29
N ILE A 226 22.57 -19.45 1.23
CA ILE A 226 24.01 -19.69 1.41
C ILE A 226 24.33 -19.41 2.87
N LEU A 227 24.87 -20.42 3.57
CA LEU A 227 25.30 -20.35 4.96
C LEU A 227 26.64 -19.63 5.01
N THR A 228 26.58 -18.32 5.15
CA THR A 228 27.71 -17.38 5.02
C THR A 228 28.64 -17.33 6.22
N GLU A 229 28.31 -17.95 7.34
CA GLU A 229 29.25 -18.11 8.46
C GLU A 229 30.01 -19.44 8.31
N ALA A 230 29.56 -20.33 7.41
CA ALA A 230 30.22 -21.57 7.07
C ALA A 230 31.27 -21.38 5.97
N ILE A 231 32.26 -20.50 6.20
CA ILE A 231 33.34 -20.20 5.25
C ILE A 231 34.65 -20.85 5.71
N LYS A 232 35.40 -21.46 4.79
CA LYS A 232 36.78 -21.93 5.06
C LYS A 232 37.71 -20.76 5.43
N PRO A 233 38.82 -20.99 6.15
CA PRO A 233 39.81 -19.94 6.42
C PRO A 233 40.17 -19.18 5.13
N TYR A 234 40.01 -17.86 5.13
CA TYR A 234 40.25 -16.95 4.00
C TYR A 234 39.23 -16.97 2.83
N GLY A 235 38.14 -17.73 2.92
CA GLY A 235 37.07 -17.69 1.92
C GLY A 235 36.21 -16.42 1.99
N ILE A 236 35.35 -16.23 1.00
CA ILE A 236 34.34 -15.16 0.99
C ILE A 236 32.93 -15.75 1.18
N PRO A 237 31.94 -14.97 1.64
CA PRO A 237 30.61 -15.50 2.01
C PRO A 237 29.84 -16.27 0.92
N GLN A 238 30.14 -16.04 -0.35
CA GLN A 238 29.60 -16.83 -1.47
C GLN A 238 30.16 -18.27 -1.54
N ASP A 239 31.26 -18.55 -0.85
CA ASP A 239 31.88 -19.87 -0.70
C ASP A 239 31.27 -20.64 0.48
N GLY A 240 30.24 -20.06 1.12
CA GLY A 240 29.48 -20.69 2.19
C GLY A 240 28.72 -21.94 1.73
N ILE A 241 28.30 -22.75 2.68
CA ILE A 241 27.62 -24.01 2.40
C ILE A 241 26.18 -23.74 1.96
N SER A 242 25.73 -24.40 0.89
CA SER A 242 24.34 -24.26 0.42
C SER A 242 23.38 -25.02 1.33
N GLN A 243 22.33 -24.34 1.80
CA GLN A 243 21.18 -24.92 2.50
C GLN A 243 19.97 -24.90 1.57
N PHE A 244 19.49 -26.08 1.19
CA PHE A 244 18.29 -26.27 0.39
C PHE A 244 17.11 -26.55 1.32
N THR A 245 16.11 -25.67 1.32
CA THR A 245 14.83 -25.90 1.97
C THR A 245 13.90 -26.57 0.96
N CYS A 246 13.55 -27.82 1.20
CA CYS A 246 12.50 -28.51 0.46
C CYS A 246 11.15 -28.02 0.98
N GLY A 247 10.22 -27.73 0.05
CA GLY A 247 8.85 -27.41 0.43
C GLY A 247 8.04 -28.68 0.74
N CYS A 248 6.74 -28.47 0.97
CA CYS A 248 5.83 -29.52 1.40
C CYS A 248 5.33 -30.38 0.22
N THR A 249 5.03 -31.66 0.47
CA THR A 249 4.39 -32.56 -0.52
C THR A 249 2.85 -32.54 -0.45
N LEU A 250 2.27 -31.64 0.35
CA LEU A 250 0.83 -31.41 0.45
C LEU A 250 0.34 -30.31 -0.49
N SER A 251 -0.93 -30.40 -0.86
CA SER A 251 -1.68 -29.27 -1.45
C SER A 251 -2.54 -28.65 -0.36
N ASP A 252 -2.15 -27.48 0.15
CA ASP A 252 -2.93 -26.70 1.11
C ASP A 252 -3.28 -25.30 0.55
N SER A 253 -3.92 -24.44 1.35
CA SER A 253 -4.31 -23.09 0.93
C SER A 253 -3.14 -22.09 0.82
N TYR A 254 -1.92 -22.48 1.22
CA TYR A 254 -0.74 -21.64 1.34
C TYR A 254 0.39 -22.02 0.38
N SER A 255 0.56 -23.30 0.03
CA SER A 255 1.59 -23.74 -0.92
C SER A 255 1.16 -24.94 -1.80
N ARG A 256 1.75 -25.00 -3.00
CA ARG A 256 1.63 -26.15 -3.92
C ARG A 256 2.61 -27.25 -3.53
N PRO A 257 2.28 -28.54 -3.76
CA PRO A 257 3.21 -29.63 -3.52
C PRO A 257 4.50 -29.48 -4.32
N VAL A 258 5.65 -29.67 -3.68
CA VAL A 258 6.98 -29.61 -4.33
C VAL A 258 7.89 -30.75 -3.87
N PHE A 259 8.85 -31.13 -4.72
CA PHE A 259 10.00 -31.95 -4.32
C PHE A 259 11.27 -31.56 -5.09
N LEU A 260 12.43 -31.99 -4.61
CA LEU A 260 13.72 -31.69 -5.23
C LEU A 260 14.38 -32.96 -5.77
N VAL A 261 15.05 -32.82 -6.91
CA VAL A 261 15.97 -33.84 -7.46
C VAL A 261 17.34 -33.20 -7.59
N ALA A 262 18.31 -33.69 -6.82
CA ALA A 262 19.67 -33.20 -6.82
C ALA A 262 20.61 -34.15 -7.55
N GLU A 263 21.62 -33.57 -8.20
CA GLU A 263 22.63 -34.25 -9.00
C GLU A 263 24.00 -33.74 -8.56
N TYR A 264 24.95 -34.66 -8.42
CA TYR A 264 26.36 -34.39 -8.22
C TYR A 264 27.12 -34.84 -9.46
N ASP A 265 27.65 -33.88 -10.19
CA ASP A 265 28.29 -34.11 -11.48
C ASP A 265 29.79 -34.39 -11.36
N ARG A 266 30.45 -34.62 -12.51
CA ARG A 266 31.90 -34.92 -12.55
C ARG A 266 32.77 -33.77 -12.06
N THR A 267 32.24 -32.54 -12.02
CA THR A 267 32.94 -31.37 -11.48
C THR A 267 32.81 -31.23 -9.97
N ARG A 268 32.15 -32.19 -9.30
CA ARG A 268 31.81 -32.13 -7.88
C ARG A 268 30.90 -30.95 -7.53
N ALA A 269 30.10 -30.50 -8.51
CA ALA A 269 29.11 -29.46 -8.35
C ALA A 269 27.73 -30.05 -8.06
N ILE A 270 26.96 -29.41 -7.18
CA ILE A 270 25.56 -29.78 -6.94
C ILE A 270 24.64 -29.02 -7.90
N LYS A 271 23.79 -29.76 -8.61
CA LYS A 271 22.69 -29.25 -9.42
C LYS A 271 21.38 -29.73 -8.83
N ALA A 272 20.45 -28.84 -8.52
CA ALA A 272 19.14 -29.20 -7.96
C ALA A 272 18.01 -28.76 -8.88
N ARG A 273 17.06 -29.66 -9.14
CA ARG A 273 15.85 -29.42 -9.93
C ARG A 273 14.64 -29.42 -8.99
N LEU A 274 13.85 -28.36 -9.02
CA LEU A 274 12.63 -28.22 -8.24
C LEU A 274 11.42 -28.60 -9.09
N TYR A 275 10.67 -29.58 -8.61
CA TYR A 275 9.40 -30.00 -9.18
C TYR A 275 8.25 -29.40 -8.39
N GLU A 276 7.22 -28.96 -9.10
CA GLU A 276 5.98 -28.41 -8.56
C GLU A 276 4.82 -29.19 -9.16
N TYR A 277 3.85 -29.54 -8.31
CA TYR A 277 2.59 -30.14 -8.72
C TYR A 277 1.63 -29.07 -9.21
N ARG A 278 1.13 -29.22 -10.43
CA ARG A 278 0.29 -28.23 -11.11
C ARG A 278 -1.18 -28.61 -11.08
N ASP A 279 -2.03 -27.62 -11.34
CA ASP A 279 -3.49 -27.76 -11.34
C ASP A 279 -4.00 -28.74 -12.43
N ASP A 280 -3.18 -29.08 -13.42
CA ASP A 280 -3.43 -30.10 -14.45
C ASP A 280 -3.11 -31.55 -13.98
N SER A 281 -2.82 -31.72 -12.70
CA SER A 281 -2.45 -32.99 -12.07
C SER A 281 -1.14 -33.61 -12.58
N SER A 282 -0.20 -32.77 -13.00
CA SER A 282 1.14 -33.18 -13.40
C SER A 282 2.23 -32.65 -12.45
N TRP A 283 3.33 -33.39 -12.36
CA TRP A 283 4.58 -32.93 -11.75
C TRP A 283 5.49 -32.38 -12.85
N GLU A 284 5.81 -31.09 -12.76
CA GLU A 284 6.68 -30.43 -13.72
C GLU A 284 7.79 -29.62 -13.03
N ILE A 285 8.86 -29.33 -13.75
CA ILE A 285 9.89 -28.41 -13.26
C ILE A 285 9.26 -27.02 -13.05
N ALA A 286 9.50 -26.43 -11.88
CA ALA A 286 8.90 -25.16 -11.47
C ALA A 286 9.25 -24.03 -12.46
N SER A 287 8.25 -23.24 -12.86
CA SER A 287 8.42 -22.19 -13.87
C SER A 287 8.93 -20.88 -13.24
N GLY A 288 10.22 -20.80 -12.90
CA GLY A 288 11.00 -19.57 -12.68
C GLY A 288 10.52 -18.53 -11.65
N ALA A 289 9.40 -18.74 -10.95
CA ALA A 289 8.82 -17.79 -10.01
C ALA A 289 9.63 -17.67 -8.70
N LEU A 290 10.43 -18.69 -8.38
CA LEU A 290 11.33 -18.70 -7.24
C LEU A 290 12.72 -18.17 -7.65
N ARG A 291 13.10 -16.99 -7.12
CA ARG A 291 14.39 -16.33 -7.41
C ARG A 291 15.61 -17.24 -7.20
N SER A 292 15.51 -18.18 -6.27
CA SER A 292 16.54 -19.18 -5.95
C SER A 292 16.69 -20.30 -6.99
N PHE A 293 15.66 -20.56 -7.81
CA PHE A 293 15.62 -21.59 -8.84
C PHE A 293 15.12 -20.98 -10.17
N PRO A 294 15.96 -20.20 -10.88
CA PRO A 294 15.59 -19.66 -12.19
C PRO A 294 15.30 -20.82 -13.16
N SER A 295 14.11 -20.82 -13.75
CA SER A 295 13.58 -21.94 -14.56
C SER A 295 13.50 -23.29 -13.82
N GLY A 296 13.37 -23.27 -12.49
CA GLY A 296 13.23 -24.48 -11.67
C GLY A 296 14.53 -25.26 -11.49
N ILE A 297 15.68 -24.71 -11.90
CA ILE A 297 16.98 -25.38 -11.83
C ILE A 297 17.99 -24.48 -11.12
N TYR A 298 18.63 -25.03 -10.10
CA TYR A 298 19.84 -24.51 -9.49
C TYR A 298 21.06 -25.29 -10.01
N ARG A 299 22.14 -24.59 -10.35
CA ARG A 299 23.46 -25.18 -10.63
C ARG A 299 24.49 -24.44 -9.81
N GLU A 300 25.26 -25.15 -9.00
CA GLU A 300 26.44 -24.61 -8.35
C GLU A 300 27.39 -24.10 -9.45
N SER A 301 27.72 -22.82 -9.39
CA SER A 301 28.52 -22.14 -10.40
C SER A 301 29.99 -22.54 -10.24
N THR A 302 30.65 -23.00 -11.31
CA THR A 302 32.12 -23.11 -11.35
C THR A 302 32.80 -21.75 -11.56
N THR A 303 32.02 -20.70 -11.87
CA THR A 303 32.52 -19.33 -11.96
C THR A 303 32.25 -18.60 -10.64
N ASN A 304 33.35 -18.28 -9.95
CA ASN A 304 33.36 -17.33 -8.85
C ASN A 304 32.59 -16.06 -9.20
N GLY A 305 31.55 -15.73 -8.43
CA GLY A 305 31.27 -14.32 -8.11
C GLY A 305 30.08 -13.62 -8.74
N MET A 306 28.87 -14.19 -8.73
CA MET A 306 27.66 -13.40 -9.03
C MET A 306 26.44 -13.64 -8.11
N VAL A 307 26.64 -13.92 -6.81
CA VAL A 307 25.73 -13.45 -5.74
C VAL A 307 26.58 -13.30 -4.48
N LYS A 308 27.11 -12.10 -4.24
CA LYS A 308 27.78 -11.81 -2.97
C LYS A 308 26.69 -11.49 -1.95
N ASN A 309 26.45 -12.34 -0.97
CA ASN A 309 25.87 -11.89 0.30
C ASN A 309 27.02 -11.82 1.28
N SER A 310 27.77 -10.71 1.26
CA SER A 310 28.66 -10.46 2.37
C SER A 310 27.83 -10.07 3.57
N TYR A 311 27.96 -10.83 4.67
CA TYR A 311 27.60 -10.35 5.99
C TYR A 311 28.65 -9.31 6.37
N ASP A 312 28.60 -8.15 5.71
CA ASP A 312 29.20 -6.95 6.26
C ASP A 312 28.34 -6.58 7.46
N ILE A 313 28.78 -6.93 8.67
CA ILE A 313 28.16 -6.41 9.89
C ILE A 313 28.24 -4.89 9.80
N PRO A 314 27.12 -4.18 9.61
CA PRO A 314 27.16 -2.75 9.40
C PRO A 314 27.57 -2.06 10.70
N LYS A 315 28.32 -0.95 10.58
CA LYS A 315 28.37 0.00 11.68
C LYS A 315 27.00 0.66 11.79
N VAL A 316 26.36 0.54 12.96
CA VAL A 316 25.00 1.05 13.22
C VAL A 316 25.09 2.42 13.89
N TYR A 317 24.27 3.35 13.42
CA TYR A 317 24.12 4.69 13.98
C TYR A 317 22.65 4.90 14.33
N LYS A 318 22.36 5.61 15.43
CA LYS A 318 20.98 5.77 15.88
C LYS A 318 20.16 6.59 14.90
N ASN A 319 20.79 7.56 14.22
CA ASN A 319 20.12 8.41 13.26
C ASN A 319 21.08 9.01 12.21
N ILE A 320 20.54 9.86 11.32
CA ILE A 320 21.29 10.52 10.25
C ILE A 320 22.26 11.63 10.74
N PHE A 321 22.06 12.16 11.94
CA PHE A 321 22.98 13.16 12.50
C PHE A 321 24.28 12.50 13.00
N ASP A 322 24.19 11.25 13.45
CA ASP A 322 25.33 10.48 13.98
C ASP A 322 26.33 10.05 12.90
N ILE A 323 25.93 9.98 11.62
CA ILE A 323 26.83 9.60 10.52
C ILE A 323 27.73 10.73 10.01
N GLY A 324 27.46 11.98 10.42
CA GLY A 324 28.03 13.17 9.78
C GLY A 324 29.56 13.23 9.76
N THR A 325 30.21 12.80 10.85
CA THR A 325 31.68 12.77 10.94
C THR A 325 32.29 11.73 10.00
N ASP A 326 31.73 10.52 9.96
CA ASP A 326 32.26 9.41 9.15
C ASP A 326 32.07 9.67 7.65
N VAL A 327 30.91 10.24 7.26
CA VAL A 327 30.67 10.62 5.87
C VAL A 327 31.61 11.75 5.44
N ALA A 328 31.84 12.76 6.29
CA ALA A 328 32.79 13.84 6.00
C ALA A 328 34.22 13.32 5.80
N GLN A 329 34.66 12.35 6.60
CA GLN A 329 35.94 11.67 6.41
C GLN A 329 35.99 10.89 5.09
N ASP A 330 34.93 10.16 4.74
CA ASP A 330 34.85 9.44 3.47
C ASP A 330 34.88 10.41 2.27
N ILE A 331 34.24 11.59 2.35
CA ILE A 331 34.28 12.65 1.32
C ILE A 331 35.71 13.12 1.08
N ASN A 332 36.50 13.32 2.14
CA ASN A 332 37.88 13.81 2.02
C ASN A 332 38.79 12.89 1.19
N VAL A 333 38.47 11.59 1.12
CA VAL A 333 39.23 10.58 0.38
C VAL A 333 38.49 10.00 -0.82
N SER A 334 37.29 10.49 -1.13
CA SER A 334 36.48 10.03 -2.27
C SER A 334 36.49 11.07 -3.40
N LYS A 335 36.22 10.59 -4.62
CA LYS A 335 35.98 11.38 -5.83
C LYS A 335 34.50 11.53 -6.15
N LYS A 336 33.61 10.79 -5.48
CA LYS A 336 32.15 10.91 -5.64
C LYS A 336 31.37 10.89 -4.33
N LEU A 337 30.18 11.47 -4.38
CA LEU A 337 29.08 11.31 -3.43
C LEU A 337 27.74 11.25 -4.17
N ASP A 338 27.01 10.15 -3.99
CA ASP A 338 25.66 9.96 -4.50
C ASP A 338 24.67 9.90 -3.33
N PHE A 339 23.56 10.63 -3.40
CA PHE A 339 22.51 10.62 -2.36
C PHE A 339 21.14 10.30 -2.93
N PHE A 340 20.41 9.38 -2.29
CA PHE A 340 19.01 9.10 -2.55
C PHE A 340 18.17 9.33 -1.29
N GLY A 341 17.10 10.13 -1.38
CA GLY A 341 16.14 10.24 -0.28
C GLY A 341 15.12 11.37 -0.41
N LEU A 342 14.39 11.63 0.69
CA LEU A 342 13.22 12.52 0.67
C LEU A 342 13.51 13.99 0.27
N ARG A 343 14.46 14.68 0.91
CA ARG A 343 14.56 16.17 0.84
C ARG A 343 15.95 16.79 0.66
N GLY A 344 17.03 16.08 1.00
CA GLY A 344 18.41 16.55 0.80
C GLY A 344 18.87 17.76 1.62
N GLY A 345 18.12 18.25 2.61
CA GLY A 345 18.52 19.43 3.41
C GLY A 345 19.91 19.32 4.08
N THR A 346 20.40 18.11 4.36
CA THR A 346 21.76 17.84 4.88
C THR A 346 22.88 18.38 3.98
N PHE A 347 22.61 18.58 2.68
CA PHE A 347 23.58 19.01 1.68
C PHE A 347 23.56 20.52 1.40
N LEU A 348 22.75 21.30 2.09
CA LEU A 348 22.79 22.76 2.04
C LEU A 348 24.09 23.28 2.68
N GLU A 349 24.74 24.27 2.06
CA GLU A 349 25.97 24.89 2.56
C GLU A 349 25.86 25.31 4.04
N GLY A 350 26.87 24.96 4.84
CA GLY A 350 26.90 25.26 6.28
C GLY A 350 25.94 24.45 7.17
N ASN A 351 25.06 23.62 6.60
CA ASN A 351 23.99 22.97 7.36
C ASN A 351 24.40 21.66 8.04
N SER A 352 25.51 21.05 7.63
CA SER A 352 26.04 19.83 8.26
C SER A 352 27.55 19.65 8.06
N LYS A 353 28.16 18.73 8.82
CA LYS A 353 29.55 18.33 8.58
C LYS A 353 29.75 17.75 7.17
N ILE A 354 28.71 17.12 6.60
CA ILE A 354 28.72 16.54 5.27
C ILE A 354 28.75 17.64 4.21
N SER A 355 27.90 18.67 4.34
CA SER A 355 27.92 19.82 3.43
C SER A 355 29.24 20.55 3.51
N ASN A 356 29.79 20.79 4.71
CA ASN A 356 31.06 21.51 4.84
C ASN A 356 32.19 20.79 4.10
N ALA A 357 32.34 19.48 4.30
CA ALA A 357 33.35 18.68 3.58
C ALA A 357 33.13 18.66 2.05
N LEU A 358 31.87 18.63 1.59
CA LEU A 358 31.55 18.70 0.15
C LEU A 358 31.96 20.05 -0.45
N TYR A 359 31.56 21.15 0.18
CA TYR A 359 31.84 22.50 -0.33
C TYR A 359 33.33 22.84 -0.24
N GLU A 360 34.05 22.35 0.77
CA GLU A 360 35.52 22.44 0.85
C GLU A 360 36.21 21.68 -0.30
N LYS A 361 35.71 20.50 -0.68
CA LYS A 361 36.20 19.76 -1.87
C LYS A 361 35.87 20.47 -3.17
N GLY A 362 34.71 21.12 -3.25
CA GLY A 362 34.22 21.85 -4.41
C GLY A 362 34.26 21.01 -5.69
N LYS A 363 34.95 21.53 -6.72
CA LYS A 363 35.07 20.86 -8.04
C LYS A 363 35.83 19.53 -8.02
N ASN A 364 36.53 19.18 -6.93
CA ASN A 364 37.33 17.96 -6.83
C ASN A 364 36.53 16.71 -6.44
N ILE A 365 35.21 16.84 -6.26
CA ILE A 365 34.30 15.72 -6.00
C ILE A 365 33.07 15.83 -6.91
N GLU A 366 32.65 14.70 -7.49
CA GLU A 366 31.36 14.56 -8.16
C GLU A 366 30.25 14.39 -7.13
N CYS A 367 29.22 15.23 -7.17
CA CYS A 367 28.11 15.20 -6.22
C CYS A 367 26.78 15.06 -6.97
N ARG A 368 26.10 13.92 -6.81
CA ARG A 368 24.81 13.65 -7.44
C ARG A 368 23.73 13.47 -6.37
N LEU A 369 22.80 14.40 -6.30
CA LEU A 369 21.68 14.34 -5.35
C LEU A 369 20.39 13.94 -6.07
N LEU A 370 19.80 12.84 -5.64
CA LEU A 370 18.52 12.35 -6.11
C LEU A 370 17.49 12.48 -4.98
N VAL A 371 16.65 13.51 -5.06
CA VAL A 371 15.66 13.83 -4.02
C VAL A 371 14.24 13.57 -4.51
N SER A 372 13.27 13.36 -3.61
CA SER A 372 11.87 13.16 -4.04
C SER A 372 11.37 14.39 -4.78
N ASP A 373 10.59 14.19 -5.85
CA ASP A 373 9.74 15.26 -6.37
C ASP A 373 8.85 15.75 -5.23
N PRO A 374 8.81 17.08 -4.95
CA PRO A 374 8.11 17.60 -3.79
C PRO A 374 6.59 17.43 -3.88
N TYR A 375 6.05 17.14 -5.06
CA TYR A 375 4.65 16.82 -5.25
C TYR A 375 4.40 15.32 -5.21
N SER A 376 5.39 14.43 -5.27
CA SER A 376 5.19 12.98 -5.32
C SER A 376 4.17 12.44 -4.30
N ILE A 377 3.28 11.54 -4.74
CA ILE A 377 2.32 10.84 -3.85
C ILE A 377 3.02 9.97 -2.80
N TYR A 378 4.28 9.59 -3.03
CA TYR A 378 5.06 8.81 -2.07
C TYR A 378 5.46 9.62 -0.83
N ILE A 379 5.53 10.96 -0.92
CA ILE A 379 5.70 11.81 0.27
C ILE A 379 4.47 11.69 1.16
N GLU A 380 3.27 11.77 0.58
CA GLU A 380 2.02 11.60 1.34
C GLU A 380 1.97 10.24 2.05
N LYS A 381 2.19 9.15 1.30
CA LYS A 381 2.21 7.78 1.85
C LYS A 381 3.21 7.66 2.99
N ARG A 382 4.40 8.27 2.84
CA ARG A 382 5.44 8.26 3.86
C ARG A 382 5.02 9.01 5.13
N LEU A 383 4.43 10.20 4.99
CA LEU A 383 4.01 11.03 6.11
C LEU A 383 2.83 10.40 6.86
N ARG A 384 1.81 9.87 6.14
CA ARG A 384 0.67 9.17 6.76
C ARG A 384 1.09 7.95 7.58
N ASN A 385 2.19 7.29 7.20
CA ASN A 385 2.72 6.15 7.95
C ASN A 385 3.39 6.53 9.27
N VAL A 386 3.67 7.82 9.51
CA VAL A 386 4.17 8.34 10.80
C VAL A 386 2.97 8.76 11.65
N PRO A 387 2.72 8.14 12.82
CA PRO A 387 1.60 8.50 13.68
C PRO A 387 1.57 9.98 14.07
N GLU A 388 2.75 10.59 14.26
CA GLU A 388 2.91 12.03 14.54
C GLU A 388 2.28 12.93 13.47
N PHE A 389 2.36 12.51 12.20
CA PHE A 389 1.83 13.26 11.05
C PHE A 389 0.50 12.70 10.55
N ALA A 390 -0.13 11.76 11.26
CA ALA A 390 -1.41 11.19 10.86
C ALA A 390 -2.55 12.24 10.78
N PRO A 391 -2.64 13.22 11.71
CA PRO A 391 -3.59 14.32 11.57
C PRO A 391 -3.31 15.16 10.32
N GLN A 392 -4.36 15.56 9.60
CA GLN A 392 -4.24 16.22 8.29
C GLN A 392 -3.43 17.53 8.36
N GLU A 393 -3.71 18.39 9.34
CA GLU A 393 -2.97 19.63 9.58
C GLU A 393 -1.45 19.36 9.73
N LYS A 394 -1.07 18.36 10.53
CA LYS A 394 0.33 17.98 10.76
C LYS A 394 0.97 17.40 9.50
N LEU A 395 0.23 16.60 8.74
CA LEU A 395 0.68 16.06 7.45
C LEU A 395 1.02 17.20 6.47
N GLU A 396 0.10 18.14 6.30
CA GLU A 396 0.24 19.25 5.36
C GLU A 396 1.35 20.20 5.78
N LYS A 397 1.43 20.53 7.07
CA LYS A 397 2.52 21.33 7.63
C LYS A 397 3.87 20.69 7.38
N GLN A 398 4.01 19.39 7.67
CA GLN A 398 5.26 18.68 7.44
C GLN A 398 5.60 18.54 5.95
N TRP A 399 4.60 18.36 5.09
CA TRP A 399 4.81 18.32 3.65
C TRP A 399 5.21 19.70 3.10
N LYS A 400 4.60 20.79 3.58
CA LYS A 400 5.03 22.16 3.27
C LYS A 400 6.47 22.40 3.67
N THR A 401 6.89 21.95 4.86
CA THR A 401 8.31 21.97 5.26
C THR A 401 9.19 21.20 4.27
N ASN A 402 8.79 19.98 3.87
CA ASN A 402 9.56 19.21 2.88
C ASN A 402 9.64 19.93 1.53
N TYR A 403 8.55 20.53 1.05
CA TYR A 403 8.53 21.33 -0.18
C TYR A 403 9.50 22.52 -0.09
N LEU A 404 9.47 23.27 1.01
CA LEU A 404 10.36 24.42 1.23
C LEU A 404 11.83 23.97 1.29
N ASP A 405 12.14 22.87 1.97
CA ASP A 405 13.48 22.29 2.02
C ASP A 405 13.99 21.89 0.63
N ILE A 406 13.16 21.18 -0.14
CA ILE A 406 13.49 20.73 -1.51
C ILE A 406 13.65 21.91 -2.45
N LYS A 407 12.77 22.92 -2.35
CA LYS A 407 12.84 24.14 -3.15
C LYS A 407 14.10 24.94 -2.82
N LYS A 408 14.41 25.14 -1.53
CA LYS A 408 15.64 25.80 -1.09
C LYS A 408 16.87 25.07 -1.64
N LEU A 409 16.91 23.73 -1.55
CA LEU A 409 17.97 22.94 -2.14
C LEU A 409 18.07 23.17 -3.66
N LYS A 410 16.97 23.10 -4.41
CA LYS A 410 16.97 23.37 -5.86
C LYS A 410 17.53 24.75 -6.23
N ASP A 411 17.16 25.76 -5.45
CA ASP A 411 17.48 27.15 -5.75
C ASP A 411 18.92 27.50 -5.38
N THR A 412 19.50 26.87 -4.34
CA THR A 412 20.85 27.19 -3.84
C THR A 412 21.92 26.13 -4.15
N PHE A 413 21.56 24.92 -4.59
CA PHE A 413 22.54 23.87 -4.85
C PHE A 413 23.40 24.19 -6.09
N PRO A 414 24.74 24.01 -6.02
CA PRO A 414 25.63 24.27 -7.14
C PRO A 414 25.23 23.49 -8.40
N LYS A 415 25.23 24.19 -9.54
CA LYS A 415 24.97 23.60 -10.87
C LYS A 415 26.25 23.68 -11.69
N THR A 416 27.16 22.74 -11.46
CA THR A 416 28.44 22.64 -12.17
C THR A 416 28.50 21.30 -12.90
N ASP A 417 29.52 21.10 -13.76
CA ASP A 417 29.68 19.82 -14.48
C ASP A 417 29.86 18.62 -13.54
N SER A 418 30.36 18.84 -12.32
CA SER A 418 30.56 17.80 -11.32
C SER A 418 29.42 17.72 -10.29
N TRP A 419 28.51 18.69 -10.22
CA TRP A 419 27.45 18.75 -9.20
C TRP A 419 26.07 18.85 -9.85
N ALA A 420 25.23 17.86 -9.56
CA ALA A 420 23.90 17.77 -10.15
C ALA A 420 22.84 17.36 -9.12
N LEU A 421 21.64 17.90 -9.31
CA LEU A 421 20.44 17.59 -8.54
C LEU A 421 19.34 17.11 -9.49
N ARG A 422 18.68 16.00 -9.14
CA ARG A 422 17.52 15.45 -9.86
C ARG A 422 16.42 15.04 -8.90
N PHE A 423 15.21 14.88 -9.44
CA PHE A 423 13.98 14.61 -8.71
C PHE A 423 13.37 13.28 -9.15
N HIS A 424 13.04 12.41 -8.19
CA HIS A 424 12.46 11.09 -8.45
C HIS A 424 11.02 10.96 -7.92
N GLU A 425 10.21 10.14 -8.59
CA GLU A 425 8.87 9.73 -8.15
C GLU A 425 8.85 8.25 -7.74
N GLN A 426 9.81 7.84 -6.90
CA GLN A 426 9.94 6.45 -6.44
C GLN A 426 9.44 6.27 -5.00
N PRO A 427 9.01 5.05 -4.61
CA PRO A 427 8.65 4.73 -3.23
C PRO A 427 9.76 5.08 -2.22
N LEU A 428 9.39 5.81 -1.16
CA LEU A 428 10.30 6.20 -0.08
C LEU A 428 10.42 5.08 0.97
N LEU A 429 11.06 3.98 0.59
CA LEU A 429 11.34 2.84 1.46
C LEU A 429 12.70 2.98 2.18
N TYR A 430 13.68 3.56 1.49
CA TYR A 430 15.05 3.72 1.96
C TYR A 430 15.60 5.10 1.62
N ARG A 431 16.68 5.46 2.31
CA ARG A 431 17.56 6.57 2.01
C ARG A 431 18.99 6.08 2.05
N PHE A 432 19.87 6.63 1.22
CA PHE A 432 21.28 6.28 1.29
C PHE A 432 22.22 7.36 0.77
N ILE A 433 23.46 7.33 1.28
CA ILE A 433 24.61 8.09 0.78
C ILE A 433 25.67 7.08 0.34
N ILE A 434 26.21 7.22 -0.87
CA ILE A 434 27.26 6.37 -1.42
C ILE A 434 28.49 7.24 -1.71
N THR A 435 29.64 6.85 -1.16
CA THR A 435 30.95 7.43 -1.50
C THR A 435 31.78 6.38 -2.25
N ASP A 436 33.06 6.61 -2.56
CA ASP A 436 33.92 5.55 -3.11
C ASP A 436 34.26 4.46 -2.10
N ARG A 437 34.03 4.73 -0.81
CA ARG A 437 34.49 3.88 0.30
C ARG A 437 33.36 3.10 0.94
N SER A 438 32.18 3.71 1.08
CA SER A 438 31.09 3.16 1.87
C SER A 438 29.72 3.55 1.31
N ILE A 439 28.70 2.79 1.71
CA ILE A 439 27.30 3.21 1.64
C ILE A 439 26.76 3.37 3.06
N TYR A 440 26.00 4.44 3.28
CA TYR A 440 25.26 4.72 4.51
C TYR A 440 23.78 4.59 4.19
N LEU A 441 23.16 3.48 4.57
CA LEU A 441 21.78 3.11 4.24
C LEU A 441 20.88 3.27 5.46
N GLY A 442 19.65 3.76 5.29
CA GLY A 442 18.61 3.74 6.32
C GLY A 442 17.26 3.41 5.70
N TYR A 443 16.40 2.75 6.46
CA TYR A 443 15.01 2.46 6.05
C TYR A 443 14.05 3.43 6.74
N TYR A 444 13.01 3.82 6.02
CA TYR A 444 11.97 4.68 6.55
C TYR A 444 11.01 3.87 7.43
N THR A 445 11.01 4.12 8.74
CA THR A 445 10.11 3.51 9.72
C THR A 445 8.83 4.32 9.91
N ARG A 446 7.93 3.86 10.80
CA ARG A 446 6.77 4.63 11.29
C ARG A 446 7.15 5.82 12.19
N GLU A 447 8.41 6.23 12.21
CA GLU A 447 8.90 7.39 12.94
C GLU A 447 9.29 8.53 11.97
N PRO A 448 9.47 9.78 12.44
CA PRO A 448 10.08 10.84 11.65
C PRO A 448 11.41 10.40 11.05
N SER A 449 11.68 10.81 9.80
CA SER A 449 12.90 10.45 9.06
C SER A 449 14.19 10.74 9.84
N SER A 450 14.19 11.77 10.69
CA SER A 450 15.34 12.13 11.52
C SER A 450 15.68 11.10 12.60
N LYS A 451 14.78 10.17 12.94
CA LYS A 451 14.96 9.18 14.02
C LYS A 451 15.35 7.79 13.52
N SER A 452 15.21 7.51 12.22
CA SER A 452 15.52 6.17 11.68
C SER A 452 17.01 5.86 11.72
N TYR A 453 17.34 4.65 12.15
CA TYR A 453 18.71 4.11 12.17
C TYR A 453 19.40 4.20 10.80
N MET A 454 20.72 4.36 10.83
CA MET A 454 21.60 4.30 9.66
C MET A 454 22.60 3.16 9.81
N TYR A 455 22.97 2.56 8.69
CA TYR A 455 23.83 1.39 8.59
C TYR A 455 24.94 1.70 7.58
N ARG A 456 26.20 1.62 8.00
CA ARG A 456 27.34 1.79 7.10
C ARG A 456 27.89 0.43 6.67
N TYR A 457 27.98 0.24 5.36
CA TYR A 457 28.64 -0.90 4.73
C TYR A 457 29.81 -0.41 3.87
N THR A 458 30.86 -1.21 3.76
CA THR A 458 32.03 -0.85 2.93
C THR A 458 31.75 -1.10 1.44
N ARG A 459 32.59 -0.54 0.55
CA ARG A 459 32.56 -0.78 -0.91
C ARG A 459 32.69 -2.26 -1.31
N LYS A 460 33.18 -3.11 -0.39
CA LYS A 460 33.29 -4.56 -0.63
C LYS A 460 31.90 -5.22 -0.56
N SER A 461 30.96 -4.59 0.15
CA SER A 461 29.62 -5.12 0.34
C SER A 461 28.83 -5.26 -0.95
N SER A 462 27.93 -6.24 -0.97
CA SER A 462 26.93 -6.35 -2.03
C SER A 462 25.83 -5.30 -1.91
N VAL A 463 25.53 -4.84 -0.70
CA VAL A 463 24.64 -3.71 -0.43
C VAL A 463 25.15 -2.48 -1.19
N TYR A 464 26.44 -2.15 -1.06
CA TYR A 464 27.06 -1.04 -1.79
C TYR A 464 26.82 -1.14 -3.30
N ARG A 465 27.09 -2.31 -3.90
CA ARG A 465 26.96 -2.50 -5.35
C ARG A 465 25.50 -2.42 -5.82
N SER A 466 24.60 -3.16 -5.15
CA SER A 466 23.18 -3.18 -5.52
C SER A 466 22.53 -1.80 -5.43
N PHE A 467 22.85 -1.04 -4.38
CA PHE A 467 22.32 0.32 -4.23
C PHE A 467 23.02 1.35 -5.14
N THR A 468 24.26 1.10 -5.56
CA THR A 468 24.91 1.90 -6.62
C THR A 468 24.21 1.68 -7.96
N ASP A 469 23.90 0.44 -8.32
CA ASP A 469 23.19 0.11 -9.56
C ASP A 469 21.77 0.69 -9.57
N LEU A 470 21.06 0.54 -8.44
CA LEU A 470 19.77 1.18 -8.21
C LEU A 470 19.88 2.70 -8.36
N PHE A 471 20.88 3.33 -7.74
CA PHE A 471 21.07 4.78 -7.85
C PHE A 471 21.26 5.21 -9.30
N ASN A 472 22.14 4.55 -10.05
CA ASN A 472 22.42 4.88 -11.45
C ASN A 472 21.17 4.73 -12.32
N SER A 473 20.41 3.63 -12.16
CA SER A 473 19.15 3.43 -12.87
C SER A 473 18.11 4.50 -12.49
N SER A 474 17.95 4.81 -11.20
CA SER A 474 17.04 5.85 -10.76
C SER A 474 17.46 7.24 -11.24
N TRP A 475 18.76 7.51 -11.33
CA TRP A 475 19.33 8.77 -11.80
C TRP A 475 19.01 9.03 -13.26
N GLU A 476 19.15 8.01 -14.12
CA GLU A 476 18.82 8.09 -15.54
C GLU A 476 17.34 8.38 -15.79
N ASN A 477 16.46 7.83 -14.95
CA ASN A 477 15.01 8.01 -15.05
C ASN A 477 14.47 9.26 -14.32
N ALA A 478 15.33 10.03 -13.66
CA ALA A 478 14.92 11.16 -12.83
C ALA A 478 14.85 12.48 -13.60
N SER A 479 13.90 13.33 -13.21
CA SER A 479 13.72 14.65 -13.79
C SER A 479 14.76 15.63 -13.26
N THR A 480 15.28 16.53 -14.10
CA THR A 480 16.20 17.60 -13.69
C THR A 480 15.50 18.79 -13.01
N SER A 481 14.18 18.82 -13.06
CA SER A 481 13.34 19.80 -12.38
C SER A 481 11.98 19.19 -12.02
N PHE A 482 11.29 19.81 -11.07
CA PHE A 482 9.86 19.59 -10.84
C PHE A 482 9.06 20.77 -11.40
N SER A 483 7.78 20.52 -11.68
CA SER A 483 6.85 21.50 -12.28
C SER A 483 6.82 22.84 -11.52
N SER A 484 6.91 23.94 -12.27
CA SER A 484 6.67 25.29 -11.72
C SER A 484 5.20 25.51 -11.38
N VAL A 485 4.30 24.77 -12.03
CA VAL A 485 2.88 24.72 -11.70
C VAL A 485 2.70 23.74 -10.56
N ILE A 486 2.31 24.24 -9.39
CA ILE A 486 2.01 23.41 -8.22
C ILE A 486 0.74 22.61 -8.51
N PRO A 487 0.80 21.27 -8.46
CA PRO A 487 -0.38 20.45 -8.56
C PRO A 487 -1.35 20.86 -7.49
N ASP A 488 -2.58 20.96 -7.88
CA ASP A 488 -3.62 21.54 -7.08
C ASP A 488 -3.85 20.76 -5.77
N ARG A 489 -3.67 19.43 -5.79
CA ARG A 489 -3.59 18.58 -4.57
C ARG A 489 -2.57 19.03 -3.52
N CYS A 490 -1.55 19.78 -3.93
CA CYS A 490 -0.48 20.32 -3.10
C CYS A 490 -0.63 21.83 -2.88
N SER A 491 -1.77 22.47 -3.18
CA SER A 491 -1.95 23.93 -3.03
C SER A 491 -1.66 24.45 -1.62
N PHE A 492 -1.83 23.62 -0.58
CA PHE A 492 -1.50 23.93 0.81
C PHE A 492 0.00 24.21 1.06
N VAL A 493 0.89 23.84 0.13
CA VAL A 493 2.32 24.17 0.26
C VAL A 493 2.58 25.66 0.02
N LEU A 494 1.65 26.36 -0.62
CA LEU A 494 1.66 27.81 -0.76
C LEU A 494 1.03 28.48 0.47
N ASP A 495 1.38 29.76 0.69
CA ASP A 495 0.65 30.61 1.62
C ASP A 495 -0.68 31.05 1.02
N ASN A 496 -0.66 31.45 -0.26
CA ASN A 496 -1.84 31.86 -1.03
C ASN A 496 -1.86 31.22 -2.42
N PHE A 497 -3.04 31.01 -2.99
CA PHE A 497 -3.25 30.41 -4.32
C PHE A 497 -4.52 30.96 -4.99
N ASP A 498 -4.60 30.87 -6.31
CA ASP A 498 -5.83 31.27 -7.03
C ASP A 498 -6.79 30.10 -7.17
N MET A 499 -8.06 30.32 -6.85
CA MET A 499 -9.12 29.33 -7.02
C MET A 499 -9.89 29.54 -8.32
N LYS A 500 -10.22 28.43 -8.98
CA LYS A 500 -11.05 28.37 -10.19
C LYS A 500 -12.45 27.95 -9.79
N PRO A 501 -13.38 28.89 -9.55
CA PRO A 501 -14.72 28.52 -9.07
C PRO A 501 -15.55 27.90 -10.18
N SER A 502 -16.44 26.99 -9.83
CA SER A 502 -17.55 26.63 -10.73
C SER A 502 -18.57 27.76 -10.81
N LEU A 503 -19.27 27.85 -11.94
CA LEU A 503 -20.42 28.73 -12.09
C LEU A 503 -21.68 28.00 -11.62
N VAL A 504 -22.45 28.61 -10.71
CA VAL A 504 -23.72 28.05 -10.20
C VAL A 504 -24.86 28.98 -10.61
N ILE A 505 -25.87 28.45 -11.27
CA ILE A 505 -27.04 29.19 -11.74
C ILE A 505 -28.28 28.62 -11.05
N ASN A 506 -28.91 29.41 -10.19
CA ASN A 506 -30.26 29.13 -9.70
C ASN A 506 -31.27 29.61 -10.74
N LEU A 507 -31.99 28.70 -11.40
CA LEU A 507 -32.94 29.07 -12.45
C LEU A 507 -34.27 29.60 -11.90
N THR A 508 -34.66 29.12 -10.72
CA THR A 508 -35.90 29.44 -10.03
C THR A 508 -35.70 29.32 -8.53
N SER A 509 -36.57 29.96 -7.74
CA SER A 509 -36.66 29.75 -6.28
C SER A 509 -37.78 28.77 -5.89
N ALA A 510 -38.67 28.43 -6.83
CA ALA A 510 -39.81 27.54 -6.59
C ALA A 510 -39.39 26.06 -6.56
N CYS A 511 -40.04 25.26 -5.71
CA CYS A 511 -39.80 23.83 -5.60
C CYS A 511 -41.12 23.08 -5.37
N ASN A 512 -41.23 21.89 -5.94
CA ASN A 512 -42.34 20.95 -5.72
C ASN A 512 -42.12 20.02 -4.50
N MET A 513 -41.06 20.26 -3.72
CA MET A 513 -40.82 19.67 -2.40
C MET A 513 -40.63 20.77 -1.35
N LYS A 514 -40.79 20.43 -0.06
CA LYS A 514 -40.59 21.35 1.08
C LYS A 514 -39.67 20.72 2.12
N CYS A 515 -38.44 20.42 1.71
CA CYS A 515 -37.49 19.69 2.53
C CYS A 515 -37.22 20.39 3.88
N THR A 516 -37.24 19.65 4.98
CA THR A 516 -37.09 20.22 6.35
C THR A 516 -35.71 20.84 6.60
N TYR A 517 -34.69 20.40 5.87
CA TYR A 517 -33.32 20.91 5.97
C TYR A 517 -33.01 22.03 4.95
N CYS A 518 -33.98 22.46 4.14
CA CYS A 518 -33.79 23.54 3.18
C CYS A 518 -34.26 24.89 3.75
N PRO A 519 -33.51 25.99 3.55
CA PRO A 519 -33.98 27.32 3.89
C PRO A 519 -35.09 27.77 2.93
N LYS A 520 -35.79 28.88 3.26
CA LYS A 520 -36.75 29.50 2.35
C LYS A 520 -36.08 29.87 1.01
N GLY A 521 -36.73 29.51 -0.09
CA GLY A 521 -36.18 29.61 -1.45
C GLY A 521 -35.10 28.56 -1.80
N GLY A 522 -34.86 27.54 -0.97
CA GLY A 522 -33.88 26.49 -1.23
C GLY A 522 -32.45 27.01 -1.35
N GLU A 523 -31.66 26.45 -2.27
CA GLU A 523 -30.28 26.93 -2.51
C GLU A 523 -30.21 28.39 -3.02
N ASN A 524 -31.34 28.97 -3.45
CA ASN A 524 -31.44 30.38 -3.85
C ASN A 524 -31.42 31.35 -2.65
N LEU A 525 -31.67 30.85 -1.44
CA LEU A 525 -31.67 31.59 -0.17
C LEU A 525 -32.65 32.78 -0.07
N LYS A 526 -33.54 32.93 -1.04
CA LYS A 526 -34.59 33.93 -1.08
C LYS A 526 -35.66 33.48 -2.06
N GLU A 527 -36.92 33.68 -1.70
CA GLU A 527 -38.03 33.52 -2.64
C GLU A 527 -38.05 34.72 -3.58
N CYS A 528 -38.24 34.43 -4.87
CA CYS A 528 -38.24 35.44 -5.93
C CYS A 528 -39.41 35.18 -6.84
N ASP A 529 -40.30 36.18 -6.95
CA ASP A 529 -41.41 36.16 -7.91
C ASP A 529 -40.93 36.56 -9.31
N THR A 530 -40.04 37.56 -9.37
CA THR A 530 -39.43 38.02 -10.62
C THR A 530 -38.11 37.30 -10.88
N LEU A 531 -38.06 36.54 -11.98
CA LEU A 531 -36.86 35.86 -12.44
C LEU A 531 -36.02 36.77 -13.34
N CYS A 532 -34.70 36.61 -13.28
CA CYS A 532 -33.77 37.19 -14.25
C CYS A 532 -34.13 36.72 -15.67
N ASP A 533 -33.97 37.53 -16.71
CA ASP A 533 -34.30 37.06 -18.05
C ASP A 533 -33.29 36.01 -18.57
N ILE A 534 -33.73 35.15 -19.49
CA ILE A 534 -32.88 34.14 -20.10
C ILE A 534 -31.72 34.76 -20.89
N SER A 535 -31.88 35.95 -21.45
CA SER A 535 -30.82 36.68 -22.16
C SER A 535 -29.63 36.98 -21.26
N GLN A 536 -29.88 37.48 -20.05
CA GLN A 536 -28.86 37.70 -19.03
C GLN A 536 -28.13 36.42 -18.64
N ILE A 537 -28.84 35.29 -18.48
CA ILE A 537 -28.20 33.99 -18.19
C ILE A 537 -27.23 33.60 -19.31
N LYS A 538 -27.64 33.81 -20.58
CA LYS A 538 -26.75 33.58 -21.73
C LYS A 538 -25.52 34.49 -21.68
N TYR A 539 -25.70 35.78 -21.33
CA TYR A 539 -24.59 36.71 -21.15
C TYR A 539 -23.62 36.26 -20.06
N LEU A 540 -24.12 35.76 -18.93
CA LEU A 540 -23.30 35.22 -17.85
C LEU A 540 -22.47 34.01 -18.31
N LEU A 541 -23.10 33.08 -19.03
CA LEU A 541 -22.42 31.90 -19.56
C LEU A 541 -21.29 32.28 -20.53
N THR A 542 -21.56 33.22 -21.44
CA THR A 542 -20.58 33.75 -22.40
C THR A 542 -19.46 34.52 -21.69
N ALA A 543 -19.80 35.42 -20.75
CA ALA A 543 -18.84 36.20 -19.98
C ALA A 543 -17.88 35.31 -19.17
N TYR A 544 -18.42 34.31 -18.47
CA TYR A 544 -17.61 33.35 -17.72
C TYR A 544 -16.73 32.50 -18.65
N ALA A 545 -17.26 32.05 -19.79
CA ALA A 545 -16.47 31.31 -20.79
C ALA A 545 -15.32 32.16 -21.38
N ASN A 546 -15.56 33.44 -21.63
CA ASN A 546 -14.53 34.37 -22.11
C ASN A 546 -13.45 34.59 -21.06
N TYR A 547 -13.82 34.81 -19.80
CA TYR A 547 -12.85 34.93 -18.71
C TYR A 547 -11.97 33.67 -18.58
N TYR A 548 -12.58 32.49 -18.72
CA TYR A 548 -11.88 31.20 -18.71
C TYR A 548 -10.78 31.12 -19.78
N LYS A 549 -11.10 31.58 -21.01
CA LYS A 549 -10.16 31.66 -22.13
C LYS A 549 -9.08 32.72 -21.89
N GLU A 550 -9.45 33.91 -21.42
CA GLU A 550 -8.52 35.02 -21.12
C GLU A 550 -7.46 34.60 -20.09
N LYS A 551 -7.85 33.89 -19.02
CA LYS A 551 -6.94 33.39 -17.98
C LYS A 551 -6.16 32.14 -18.41
N ARG A 552 -6.42 31.59 -19.61
CA ARG A 552 -5.78 30.37 -20.15
C ARG A 552 -5.86 29.18 -19.19
N TRP A 553 -6.99 29.03 -18.51
CA TRP A 553 -7.21 27.88 -17.64
C TRP A 553 -7.37 26.60 -18.49
N THR A 554 -6.70 25.53 -18.10
CA THR A 554 -6.64 24.26 -18.84
C THR A 554 -7.60 23.20 -18.27
N GLU A 555 -8.17 23.45 -17.10
CA GLU A 555 -9.15 22.58 -16.46
C GLU A 555 -10.50 22.63 -17.19
N LYS A 556 -11.43 21.74 -16.83
CA LYS A 556 -12.79 21.75 -17.37
C LYS A 556 -13.57 22.96 -16.85
N LYS A 557 -14.19 23.71 -17.76
CA LYS A 557 -15.17 24.75 -17.43
C LYS A 557 -16.47 24.08 -16.98
N VAL A 558 -16.87 24.33 -15.75
CA VAL A 558 -18.02 23.67 -15.12
C VAL A 558 -19.13 24.68 -14.82
N VAL A 559 -20.34 24.37 -15.28
CA VAL A 559 -21.57 25.03 -14.83
C VAL A 559 -22.46 24.06 -14.08
N ARG A 560 -22.94 24.46 -12.91
CA ARG A 560 -23.96 23.78 -12.13
C ARG A 560 -25.26 24.54 -12.24
N ILE A 561 -26.31 23.87 -12.70
CA ILE A 561 -27.66 24.39 -12.77
C ILE A 561 -28.47 23.80 -11.62
N THR A 562 -29.13 24.66 -10.87
CA THR A 562 -29.87 24.34 -9.64
C THR A 562 -31.02 25.34 -9.45
N GLY A 563 -31.60 25.43 -8.25
CA GLY A 563 -32.59 26.45 -7.88
C GLY A 563 -33.32 26.06 -6.60
N GLY A 564 -34.64 26.22 -6.62
CA GLY A 564 -35.54 25.22 -6.06
C GLY A 564 -35.49 23.95 -6.93
N GLU A 565 -36.52 23.68 -7.72
CA GLU A 565 -36.52 22.58 -8.69
C GLU A 565 -36.42 23.12 -10.14
N PRO A 566 -35.25 23.01 -10.80
CA PRO A 566 -35.06 23.57 -12.15
C PRO A 566 -35.93 22.91 -13.23
N LEU A 567 -36.43 21.68 -13.02
CA LEU A 567 -37.31 21.02 -13.98
C LEU A 567 -38.73 21.59 -14.02
N LEU A 568 -39.10 22.48 -13.08
CA LEU A 568 -40.39 23.18 -13.12
C LEU A 568 -40.51 24.13 -14.32
N ASP A 569 -39.39 24.70 -14.77
CA ASP A 569 -39.31 25.56 -15.95
C ASP A 569 -38.34 24.93 -16.97
N PHE A 570 -38.82 23.86 -17.60
CA PHE A 570 -38.01 23.07 -18.51
C PHE A 570 -37.61 23.84 -19.78
N GLU A 571 -38.43 24.79 -20.25
CA GLU A 571 -38.08 25.61 -21.42
C GLU A 571 -36.88 26.50 -21.13
N ARG A 572 -36.88 27.18 -19.98
CA ARG A 572 -35.76 27.99 -19.52
C ARG A 572 -34.51 27.15 -19.29
N LEU A 573 -34.64 26.00 -18.64
CA LEU A 573 -33.55 25.04 -18.47
C LEU A 573 -32.96 24.61 -19.81
N SER A 574 -33.80 24.22 -20.78
CA SER A 574 -33.39 23.80 -22.12
C SER A 574 -32.59 24.89 -22.82
N LYS A 575 -33.04 26.14 -22.77
CA LYS A 575 -32.32 27.30 -23.33
C LYS A 575 -30.97 27.52 -22.66
N THR A 576 -30.87 27.35 -21.34
CA THR A 576 -29.60 27.46 -20.60
C THR A 576 -28.64 26.33 -20.95
N LEU A 577 -29.11 25.08 -21.01
CA LEU A 577 -28.30 23.90 -21.35
C LEU A 577 -27.73 24.00 -22.76
N HIS A 578 -28.57 24.36 -23.73
CA HIS A 578 -28.15 24.54 -25.11
C HIS A 578 -27.09 25.64 -25.23
N HIS A 579 -27.28 26.79 -24.56
CA HIS A 579 -26.30 27.89 -24.59
C HIS A 579 -24.97 27.51 -23.92
N ALA A 580 -25.00 26.78 -22.80
CA ALA A 580 -23.78 26.29 -22.16
C ALA A 580 -22.99 25.34 -23.09
N LYS A 581 -23.69 24.49 -23.86
CA LYS A 581 -23.03 23.66 -24.88
C LYS A 581 -22.39 24.50 -25.99
N LEU A 582 -23.10 25.50 -26.52
CA LEU A 582 -22.57 26.42 -27.54
C LEU A 582 -21.31 27.15 -27.06
N GLU A 583 -21.30 27.58 -25.80
CA GLU A 583 -20.14 28.21 -25.15
C GLU A 583 -19.02 27.21 -24.80
N SER A 584 -19.11 25.96 -25.26
CA SER A 584 -18.11 24.90 -25.09
C SER A 584 -17.80 24.61 -23.62
N TYR A 585 -18.81 24.48 -22.77
CA TYR A 585 -18.63 23.96 -21.41
C TYR A 585 -18.39 22.45 -21.46
N GLU A 586 -17.30 21.98 -20.82
CA GLU A 586 -16.91 20.57 -20.85
C GLU A 586 -17.62 19.73 -19.78
N LYS A 587 -18.29 20.37 -18.81
CA LYS A 587 -19.11 19.70 -17.81
C LYS A 587 -20.29 20.54 -17.36
N ILE A 588 -21.48 19.96 -17.45
CA ILE A 588 -22.72 20.50 -16.91
C ILE A 588 -23.17 19.60 -15.76
N VAL A 589 -23.54 20.21 -14.63
CA VAL A 589 -24.11 19.49 -13.48
C VAL A 589 -25.53 19.99 -13.27
N LEU A 590 -26.53 19.13 -13.41
CA LEU A 590 -27.92 19.46 -13.11
C LEU A 590 -28.31 18.88 -11.76
N CYS A 591 -28.64 19.73 -10.79
CA CYS A 591 -29.18 19.32 -9.50
C CYS A 591 -30.71 19.33 -9.55
N THR A 592 -31.32 18.22 -9.17
CA THR A 592 -32.79 18.04 -9.18
C THR A 592 -33.21 17.07 -8.10
N ASN A 593 -34.46 17.18 -7.63
CA ASN A 593 -35.08 16.17 -6.78
C ASN A 593 -35.56 14.92 -7.55
N GLY A 594 -35.53 14.97 -8.89
CA GLY A 594 -35.75 13.82 -9.76
C GLY A 594 -37.21 13.51 -10.11
N LEU A 595 -38.20 14.18 -9.53
CA LEU A 595 -39.63 13.89 -9.78
C LEU A 595 -40.07 14.09 -11.22
N LEU A 596 -39.50 15.08 -11.90
CA LEU A 596 -39.93 15.48 -13.24
C LEU A 596 -39.04 14.95 -14.36
N LEU A 597 -37.98 14.21 -14.03
CA LEU A 597 -36.94 13.81 -15.00
C LEU A 597 -37.50 13.07 -16.21
N LYS A 598 -38.27 12.00 -15.98
CA LYS A 598 -38.85 11.21 -17.08
C LYS A 598 -39.77 12.06 -17.96
N LYS A 599 -40.67 12.82 -17.34
CA LYS A 599 -41.62 13.71 -18.04
C LYS A 599 -40.89 14.74 -18.91
N CYS A 600 -39.87 15.41 -18.36
CA CYS A 600 -39.08 16.40 -19.09
C CYS A 600 -38.23 15.78 -20.21
N TYR A 601 -37.70 14.57 -20.00
CA TYR A 601 -36.99 13.82 -21.03
C TYR A 601 -37.92 13.44 -22.18
N GLU A 602 -39.10 12.89 -21.89
CA GLU A 602 -40.10 12.50 -22.90
C GLU A 602 -40.65 13.71 -23.66
N ASN A 603 -40.76 14.87 -23.02
CA ASN A 603 -41.21 16.10 -23.66
C ASN A 603 -40.23 16.66 -24.71
N ASN A 604 -38.91 16.52 -24.50
CA ASN A 604 -37.90 16.94 -25.49
C ASN A 604 -36.59 16.17 -25.30
N SER A 605 -36.52 14.95 -25.83
CA SER A 605 -35.35 14.09 -25.70
C SER A 605 -34.10 14.65 -26.39
N THR A 606 -34.28 15.42 -27.47
CA THR A 606 -33.18 15.96 -28.30
C THR A 606 -32.18 16.75 -27.46
N VAL A 607 -32.66 17.67 -26.61
CA VAL A 607 -31.80 18.51 -25.77
C VAL A 607 -31.00 17.69 -24.77
N TRP A 608 -31.62 16.64 -24.20
CA TRP A 608 -30.95 15.75 -23.25
C TRP A 608 -29.87 14.88 -23.91
N GLU A 609 -30.18 14.28 -25.06
CA GLU A 609 -29.22 13.47 -25.80
C GLU A 609 -28.03 14.32 -26.29
N GLU A 610 -28.28 15.56 -26.70
CA GLU A 610 -27.25 16.49 -27.19
C GLU A 610 -26.17 16.82 -26.15
N ILE A 611 -26.49 16.82 -24.86
CA ILE A 611 -25.57 17.19 -23.77
C ILE A 611 -25.14 16.00 -22.92
N LYS A 612 -25.65 14.81 -23.21
CA LYS A 612 -25.54 13.60 -22.38
C LYS A 612 -24.11 13.28 -21.94
N ASP A 613 -23.15 13.44 -22.84
CA ASP A 613 -21.75 13.09 -22.58
C ASP A 613 -21.06 14.02 -21.59
N ILE A 614 -21.51 15.29 -21.55
CA ILE A 614 -21.00 16.36 -20.67
C ILE A 614 -21.89 16.60 -19.45
N LEU A 615 -23.10 16.02 -19.41
CA LEU A 615 -24.07 16.17 -18.33
C LEU A 615 -23.88 15.14 -17.21
N LEU A 616 -23.84 15.62 -15.98
CA LEU A 616 -23.98 14.83 -14.76
C LEU A 616 -25.29 15.20 -14.07
N LEU A 617 -26.18 14.23 -13.93
CA LEU A 617 -27.40 14.37 -13.11
C LEU A 617 -27.03 14.16 -11.64
N LYS A 618 -27.25 15.18 -10.82
CA LYS A 618 -27.15 15.09 -9.36
C LYS A 618 -28.55 15.04 -8.76
N ILE A 619 -28.98 13.85 -8.36
CA ILE A 619 -30.35 13.60 -7.89
C ILE A 619 -30.35 13.52 -6.37
N SER A 620 -31.14 14.36 -5.71
CA SER A 620 -31.32 14.29 -4.25
C SER A 620 -32.11 13.04 -3.87
N LEU A 621 -31.50 12.16 -3.07
CA LEU A 621 -32.12 10.95 -2.53
C LEU A 621 -31.58 10.69 -1.12
N ASP A 622 -32.33 11.13 -0.12
CA ASP A 622 -31.89 11.16 1.28
C ASP A 622 -32.25 9.90 2.08
N THR A 623 -33.01 8.96 1.52
CA THR A 623 -33.47 7.74 2.22
C THR A 623 -34.12 6.79 1.21
N LEU A 624 -34.14 5.49 1.53
CA LEU A 624 -34.89 4.48 0.78
C LEU A 624 -36.21 4.10 1.49
N LYS A 625 -36.55 4.76 2.61
CA LYS A 625 -37.77 4.49 3.37
C LYS A 625 -38.86 5.51 3.04
N PRO A 626 -40.05 5.08 2.56
CA PRO A 626 -41.13 5.99 2.17
C PRO A 626 -41.56 6.96 3.27
N LEU A 627 -41.68 6.50 4.52
CA LEU A 627 -42.11 7.34 5.64
C LEU A 627 -41.07 8.43 5.96
N VAL A 628 -39.78 8.08 5.99
CA VAL A 628 -38.69 9.04 6.21
C VAL A 628 -38.61 10.02 5.05
N PHE A 629 -38.79 9.55 3.81
CA PHE A 629 -38.80 10.42 2.62
C PHE A 629 -39.91 11.45 2.70
N LYS A 630 -41.13 11.01 3.02
CA LYS A 630 -42.30 11.88 3.19
C LYS A 630 -42.11 12.88 4.33
N GLU A 631 -41.52 12.45 5.43
CA GLU A 631 -41.23 13.32 6.55
C GLU A 631 -40.22 14.42 6.19
N LEU A 632 -39.12 14.04 5.53
CA LEU A 632 -38.06 14.96 5.14
C LEU A 632 -38.51 15.92 4.04
N THR A 633 -39.12 15.41 2.96
CA THR A 633 -39.44 16.18 1.74
C THR A 633 -40.84 16.81 1.72
N ARG A 634 -41.74 16.34 2.60
CA ARG A 634 -43.17 16.66 2.66
C ARG A 634 -44.00 16.18 1.46
N VAL A 635 -43.47 15.25 0.67
CA VAL A 635 -44.18 14.61 -0.45
C VAL A 635 -44.02 13.09 -0.41
N ASP A 636 -45.05 12.35 -0.86
CA ASP A 636 -45.09 10.89 -0.79
C ASP A 636 -44.75 10.26 -2.16
N GLU A 637 -43.57 10.58 -2.68
CA GLU A 637 -43.20 10.34 -4.09
C GLU A 637 -41.86 9.59 -4.28
N LEU A 638 -41.39 8.89 -3.24
CA LEU A 638 -40.12 8.15 -3.28
C LEU A 638 -40.09 7.16 -4.46
N LYS A 639 -41.20 6.44 -4.67
CA LYS A 639 -41.33 5.46 -5.75
C LYS A 639 -41.09 6.11 -7.13
N THR A 640 -41.71 7.26 -7.37
CA THR A 640 -41.56 8.04 -8.61
C THR A 640 -40.10 8.47 -8.82
N VAL A 641 -39.41 8.91 -7.77
CA VAL A 641 -37.98 9.26 -7.86
C VAL A 641 -37.12 8.05 -8.25
N LEU A 642 -37.31 6.89 -7.61
CA LEU A 642 -36.55 5.67 -7.89
C LEU A 642 -36.79 5.14 -9.31
N GLU A 643 -38.04 5.22 -9.79
CA GLU A 643 -38.42 4.89 -11.17
C GLU A 643 -37.74 5.83 -12.17
N ASN A 644 -37.74 7.13 -11.90
CA ASN A 644 -37.09 8.13 -12.76
C ASN A 644 -35.56 7.98 -12.78
N ILE A 645 -34.92 7.66 -11.65
CA ILE A 645 -33.49 7.33 -11.59
C ILE A 645 -33.19 6.13 -12.49
N SER A 646 -33.99 5.07 -12.38
CA SER A 646 -33.83 3.86 -13.19
C SER A 646 -34.03 4.16 -14.69
N PHE A 647 -35.05 4.95 -15.04
CA PHE A 647 -35.30 5.39 -16.40
C PHE A 647 -34.12 6.17 -16.99
N MET A 648 -33.63 7.20 -16.30
CA MET A 648 -32.50 8.00 -16.79
C MET A 648 -31.21 7.17 -16.88
N LYS A 649 -31.01 6.22 -15.95
CA LYS A 649 -29.87 5.30 -16.02
C LYS A 649 -29.95 4.39 -17.24
N LEU A 650 -31.13 3.83 -17.55
CA LEU A 650 -31.36 3.02 -18.74
C LEU A 650 -31.13 3.80 -20.04
N LYS A 651 -31.44 5.11 -20.04
CA LYS A 651 -31.10 6.01 -21.14
C LYS A 651 -29.60 6.32 -21.24
N GLY A 652 -28.76 5.86 -20.31
CA GLY A 652 -27.30 6.00 -20.37
C GLY A 652 -26.76 7.28 -19.73
N PHE A 653 -27.56 8.01 -18.93
CA PHE A 653 -27.08 9.20 -18.22
C PHE A 653 -26.16 8.84 -17.05
N LYS A 654 -25.15 9.67 -16.83
CA LYS A 654 -24.33 9.65 -15.61
C LYS A 654 -25.12 10.27 -14.47
N ILE A 655 -25.30 9.52 -13.39
CA ILE A 655 -26.07 9.94 -12.22
C ILE A 655 -25.18 9.81 -10.98
N GLU A 656 -25.12 10.86 -10.17
CA GLU A 656 -24.59 10.83 -8.80
C GLU A 656 -25.72 11.21 -7.85
N LEU A 657 -25.89 10.47 -6.76
CA LEU A 657 -26.90 10.79 -5.76
C LEU A 657 -26.33 11.81 -4.76
N ASN A 658 -27.15 12.76 -4.34
CA ASN A 658 -26.85 13.63 -3.21
C ASN A 658 -27.72 13.22 -2.01
N PHE A 659 -27.12 13.20 -0.83
CA PHE A 659 -27.74 12.81 0.42
C PHE A 659 -27.44 13.85 1.48
N VAL A 660 -28.46 14.48 2.04
CA VAL A 660 -28.32 15.37 3.21
C VAL A 660 -28.53 14.54 4.47
N ALA A 661 -27.47 14.41 5.27
CA ALA A 661 -27.49 13.67 6.52
C ALA A 661 -28.13 14.50 7.64
N THR A 662 -29.14 13.89 8.25
CA THR A 662 -29.94 14.34 9.39
C THR A 662 -29.96 13.23 10.42
N GLU A 663 -30.39 13.51 11.66
CA GLU A 663 -30.52 12.49 12.70
C GLU A 663 -31.45 11.34 12.28
N LYS A 664 -32.41 11.60 11.39
CA LYS A 664 -33.43 10.64 10.95
C LYS A 664 -32.93 9.63 9.93
N ASN A 665 -31.95 10.01 9.11
CA ASN A 665 -31.54 9.21 7.95
C ASN A 665 -30.05 8.85 7.94
N VAL A 666 -29.19 9.40 8.80
CA VAL A 666 -27.74 9.15 8.75
C VAL A 666 -27.38 7.65 8.77
N GLY A 667 -28.17 6.80 9.45
CA GLY A 667 -28.01 5.35 9.44
C GLY A 667 -28.28 4.66 8.08
N GLU A 668 -28.87 5.37 7.11
CA GLU A 668 -29.18 4.86 5.77
C GLU A 668 -28.12 5.20 4.71
N ILE A 669 -27.05 5.93 5.05
CA ILE A 669 -26.00 6.31 4.09
C ILE A 669 -25.46 5.09 3.34
N GLU A 670 -25.13 4.01 4.06
CA GLU A 670 -24.61 2.77 3.43
C GLU A 670 -25.68 2.11 2.54
N SER A 671 -26.96 2.16 2.93
CA SER A 671 -28.06 1.59 2.14
C SER A 671 -28.28 2.35 0.82
N VAL A 672 -28.26 3.69 0.87
CA VAL A 672 -28.36 4.52 -0.34
C VAL A 672 -27.11 4.37 -1.22
N TYR A 673 -25.92 4.24 -0.62
CA TYR A 673 -24.70 3.97 -1.37
C TYR A 673 -24.76 2.61 -2.07
N ASN A 674 -25.22 1.56 -1.38
CA ASN A 674 -25.41 0.24 -1.97
C ASN A 674 -26.45 0.25 -3.09
N TYR A 675 -27.52 1.04 -2.97
CA TYR A 675 -28.45 1.28 -4.07
C TYR A 675 -27.74 1.91 -5.27
N ALA A 676 -26.97 2.98 -5.07
CA ALA A 676 -26.21 3.64 -6.14
C ALA A 676 -25.23 2.66 -6.82
N HIS A 677 -24.51 1.86 -6.03
CA HIS A 677 -23.61 0.82 -6.51
C HIS A 677 -24.36 -0.25 -7.33
N SER A 678 -25.44 -0.81 -6.82
CA SER A 678 -26.24 -1.85 -7.50
C SER A 678 -26.83 -1.39 -8.85
N LYS A 679 -27.06 -0.08 -9.00
CA LYS A 679 -27.57 0.54 -10.22
C LYS A 679 -26.45 1.03 -11.16
N ASN A 680 -25.19 0.76 -10.85
CA ASN A 680 -24.02 1.25 -11.58
C ASN A 680 -24.01 2.78 -11.74
N LEU A 681 -24.41 3.52 -10.70
CA LEU A 681 -24.35 4.98 -10.70
C LEU A 681 -22.90 5.46 -10.46
N VAL A 682 -22.63 6.75 -10.64
CA VAL A 682 -21.32 7.36 -10.37
C VAL A 682 -20.96 7.29 -8.87
N GLY A 683 -21.96 7.43 -8.00
CA GLY A 683 -21.74 7.42 -6.57
C GLY A 683 -22.82 8.11 -5.74
N LEU A 684 -22.50 8.27 -4.46
CA LEU A 684 -23.26 9.00 -3.44
C LEU A 684 -22.40 10.13 -2.86
N LYS A 685 -22.94 11.35 -2.81
CA LYS A 685 -22.37 12.49 -2.10
C LYS A 685 -23.21 12.82 -0.88
N VAL A 686 -22.67 12.56 0.30
CA VAL A 686 -23.23 12.88 1.61
C VAL A 686 -22.81 14.30 2.02
N LEU A 687 -23.77 15.09 2.48
CA LEU A 687 -23.61 16.45 2.99
C LEU A 687 -24.25 16.51 4.39
N THR A 688 -23.61 17.08 5.41
CA THR A 688 -24.37 17.45 6.62
C THR A 688 -25.18 18.73 6.35
N VAL A 689 -26.19 18.99 7.19
CA VAL A 689 -27.04 20.18 7.05
C VAL A 689 -26.20 21.44 7.16
N ASN A 690 -26.25 22.29 6.14
CA ASN A 690 -25.66 23.63 6.18
C ASN A 690 -26.67 24.57 6.85
N ASP A 691 -26.25 25.29 7.89
CA ASP A 691 -27.14 26.19 8.64
C ASP A 691 -27.48 27.48 7.88
N PHE A 692 -26.75 27.78 6.79
CA PHE A 692 -26.86 29.01 6.00
C PHE A 692 -26.86 30.27 6.87
N GLY A 693 -25.97 30.32 7.87
CA GLY A 693 -25.89 31.44 8.81
C GLY A 693 -27.11 31.50 9.74
N GLY A 694 -27.53 30.35 10.26
CA GLY A 694 -28.63 30.21 11.23
C GLY A 694 -30.04 30.19 10.66
N ARG A 695 -30.22 30.05 9.34
CA ARG A 695 -31.54 29.97 8.69
C ARG A 695 -32.18 28.59 8.80
N VAL A 696 -31.37 27.56 9.05
CA VAL A 696 -31.80 26.17 9.24
C VAL A 696 -31.08 25.64 10.48
N LEU A 697 -31.79 24.81 11.26
CA LEU A 697 -31.17 24.06 12.36
C LEU A 697 -30.33 22.93 11.77
N ALA A 698 -29.05 22.86 12.15
CA ALA A 698 -28.14 21.81 11.72
C ALA A 698 -28.13 20.66 12.73
N ASP A 699 -28.30 19.44 12.21
CA ASP A 699 -28.22 18.19 12.98
C ASP A 699 -26.75 17.78 13.17
N ASP A 700 -26.38 17.37 14.39
CA ASP A 700 -25.02 16.93 14.69
C ASP A 700 -24.86 15.42 14.54
N VAL A 701 -24.46 14.99 13.35
CA VAL A 701 -24.30 13.57 12.98
C VAL A 701 -22.84 13.12 12.87
N GLU A 702 -21.93 13.86 13.51
CA GLU A 702 -20.48 13.63 13.42
C GLU A 702 -20.05 12.24 13.89
N LYS A 703 -20.68 11.74 14.96
CA LYS A 703 -20.36 10.44 15.55
C LYS A 703 -20.65 9.29 14.57
N GLU A 704 -21.79 9.36 13.91
CA GLU A 704 -22.26 8.38 12.92
C GLU A 704 -21.38 8.42 11.68
N LEU A 705 -21.00 9.62 11.20
CA LEU A 705 -20.08 9.76 10.07
C LEU A 705 -18.68 9.20 10.38
N ASN A 706 -18.15 9.43 11.58
CA ASN A 706 -16.88 8.86 12.00
C ASN A 706 -16.95 7.32 12.08
N ALA A 707 -18.03 6.77 12.63
CA ALA A 707 -18.24 5.32 12.69
C ALA A 707 -18.31 4.69 11.28
N LEU A 708 -18.98 5.35 10.34
CA LEU A 708 -19.02 4.95 8.93
C LEU A 708 -17.63 4.95 8.30
N ILE A 709 -16.85 6.02 8.49
CA ILE A 709 -15.48 6.14 7.93
C ILE A 709 -14.57 5.03 8.44
N GLU A 710 -14.60 4.74 9.73
CA GLU A 710 -13.81 3.65 10.31
C GLU A 710 -14.22 2.28 9.77
N THR A 711 -15.51 2.08 9.51
CA THR A 711 -16.02 0.86 8.87
C THR A 711 -15.51 0.72 7.44
N LEU A 712 -15.55 1.79 6.65
CA LEU A 712 -15.06 1.80 5.27
C LEU A 712 -13.56 1.51 5.20
N ARG A 713 -12.77 2.06 6.12
CA ARG A 713 -11.32 1.79 6.23
C ARG A 713 -11.02 0.31 6.50
N LYS A 714 -11.83 -0.36 7.33
CA LYS A 714 -11.69 -1.80 7.62
C LYS A 714 -12.08 -2.70 6.45
N LYS A 715 -13.00 -2.26 5.58
CA LYS A 715 -13.52 -3.03 4.43
C LYS A 715 -12.65 -2.93 3.16
N ASN A 716 -11.38 -2.52 3.26
CA ASN A 716 -10.44 -2.34 2.13
C ASN A 716 -10.93 -1.38 1.02
N TYR A 717 -11.79 -0.40 1.34
CA TYR A 717 -12.09 0.68 0.40
C TYR A 717 -10.81 1.47 0.11
N VAL A 718 -10.57 1.81 -1.16
CA VAL A 718 -9.46 2.70 -1.50
C VAL A 718 -9.89 4.12 -1.10
N GLU A 719 -9.35 4.61 0.02
CA GLU A 719 -9.39 6.04 0.34
C GLU A 719 -8.46 6.75 -0.66
N THR A 720 -9.02 7.18 -1.78
CA THR A 720 -8.29 7.98 -2.75
C THR A 720 -8.17 9.40 -2.19
N GLY A 721 -6.94 9.89 -2.05
CA GLY A 721 -6.64 11.27 -1.69
C GLY A 721 -7.50 12.27 -2.48
N LEU A 722 -7.92 13.32 -1.79
CA LEU A 722 -9.34 13.61 -1.71
C LEU A 722 -9.64 15.02 -2.17
N TYR A 723 -9.52 15.28 -3.47
CA TYR A 723 -9.57 16.67 -3.93
C TYR A 723 -10.48 16.82 -5.15
N VAL A 724 -11.74 17.21 -4.94
CA VAL A 724 -12.62 17.72 -6.02
C VAL A 724 -12.92 19.18 -5.80
N HIS A 725 -11.86 19.94 -5.95
CA HIS A 725 -11.72 21.20 -6.66
C HIS A 725 -10.23 21.49 -6.58
N ASN A 726 -9.43 20.46 -6.90
CA ASN A 726 -8.00 20.70 -6.99
C ASN A 726 -7.45 21.25 -5.64
N ASN A 727 -7.97 20.71 -4.53
CA ASN A 727 -7.69 21.08 -3.14
C ASN A 727 -7.98 22.53 -2.76
N LYS A 728 -8.91 23.19 -3.47
CA LYS A 728 -9.39 24.55 -3.23
C LYS A 728 -10.89 24.48 -2.95
N GLY A 729 -11.38 25.11 -1.87
CA GLY A 729 -12.76 25.02 -1.38
C GLY A 729 -12.88 24.19 -0.09
N ILE A 730 -13.98 23.43 0.04
CA ILE A 730 -14.24 22.58 1.22
C ILE A 730 -13.53 21.23 1.05
N HIS A 731 -12.82 20.80 2.10
CA HIS A 731 -12.24 19.45 2.16
C HIS A 731 -13.35 18.39 2.16
N MET A 732 -13.13 17.23 1.53
CA MET A 732 -14.13 16.16 1.44
C MET A 732 -13.52 14.84 1.90
N LYS A 733 -14.33 13.80 2.13
CA LYS A 733 -13.87 12.42 2.29
C LYS A 733 -14.40 11.46 1.22
N ARG A 734 -13.55 10.78 0.43
CA ARG A 734 -13.93 9.99 -0.74
C ARG A 734 -13.38 8.58 -0.65
N PHE A 735 -14.28 7.63 -0.84
CA PHE A 735 -14.02 6.20 -0.88
C PHE A 735 -14.49 5.65 -2.22
N ILE A 736 -13.72 4.74 -2.80
CA ILE A 736 -14.04 4.11 -4.09
C ILE A 736 -14.08 2.59 -3.92
N TYR A 737 -15.14 1.99 -4.43
CA TYR A 737 -15.31 0.54 -4.53
C TYR A 737 -16.03 0.21 -5.83
N ASP A 738 -15.42 -0.68 -6.62
CA ASP A 738 -15.91 -1.12 -7.93
C ASP A 738 -16.34 0.04 -8.87
N GLY A 739 -15.53 1.10 -8.89
CA GLY A 739 -15.81 2.32 -9.67
C GLY A 739 -16.90 3.24 -9.12
N CYS A 740 -17.66 2.83 -8.10
CA CYS A 740 -18.68 3.65 -7.44
C CYS A 740 -18.08 4.46 -6.28
N THR A 741 -18.39 5.75 -6.22
CA THR A 741 -17.79 6.68 -5.26
C THR A 741 -18.71 7.01 -4.08
N LEU A 742 -18.19 7.04 -2.86
CA LEU A 742 -18.86 7.61 -1.68
C LEU A 742 -18.08 8.84 -1.24
N THR A 743 -18.67 10.03 -1.34
CA THR A 743 -18.05 11.30 -0.94
C THR A 743 -18.80 11.90 0.25
N ILE A 744 -18.11 12.30 1.31
CA ILE A 744 -18.66 12.92 2.52
C ILE A 744 -18.16 14.36 2.61
N VAL A 745 -19.07 15.30 2.85
CA VAL A 745 -18.79 16.70 3.14
C VAL A 745 -19.54 17.09 4.39
N ASP A 746 -18.80 17.53 5.39
CA ASP A 746 -19.36 17.98 6.64
C ASP A 746 -19.32 19.51 6.72
N HIS A 747 -20.51 20.11 6.66
CA HIS A 747 -20.82 21.53 6.76
C HIS A 747 -21.02 22.00 8.21
N MET A 748 -20.55 21.26 9.22
CA MET A 748 -20.59 21.75 10.60
C MET A 748 -19.59 22.88 10.86
N ASN A 749 -20.03 23.91 11.60
CA ASN A 749 -19.26 25.11 11.93
C ASN A 749 -18.33 24.92 13.16
N LYS A 750 -17.69 23.76 13.30
CA LYS A 750 -16.88 23.38 14.48
C LYS A 750 -15.64 22.57 14.08
N GLY A 751 -14.59 22.62 14.89
CA GLY A 751 -13.28 22.06 14.53
C GLY A 751 -13.14 20.55 14.57
N ASN A 752 -14.05 19.85 15.25
CA ASN A 752 -14.15 18.39 15.18
C ASN A 752 -14.98 17.89 13.99
N SER A 753 -15.44 18.80 13.10
CA SER A 753 -16.02 18.41 11.84
C SER A 753 -15.15 17.38 11.11
N VAL A 754 -15.79 16.39 10.48
CA VAL A 754 -15.12 15.35 9.69
C VAL A 754 -14.33 15.96 8.52
N THR A 755 -14.76 17.13 8.05
CA THR A 755 -14.08 17.92 7.04
C THR A 755 -14.01 19.36 7.52
N PRO A 756 -13.05 19.76 8.38
CA PRO A 756 -13.06 21.08 9.03
C PRO A 756 -12.42 22.18 8.16
N ARG A 757 -11.60 21.80 7.18
CA ARG A 757 -10.88 22.73 6.31
C ARG A 757 -11.80 23.42 5.30
N ARG A 758 -11.62 24.73 5.18
CA ARG A 758 -12.26 25.61 4.20
C ARG A 758 -11.21 26.42 3.44
N THR A 759 -11.61 26.95 2.30
CA THR A 759 -10.83 27.99 1.60
C THR A 759 -11.52 29.33 1.78
N TYR A 760 -10.73 30.35 2.08
CA TYR A 760 -11.16 31.75 2.14
C TYR A 760 -10.25 32.59 1.25
N SER A 761 -10.66 33.82 0.96
CA SER A 761 -9.81 34.82 0.31
C SER A 761 -9.79 36.10 1.15
N GLU A 762 -8.96 37.07 0.75
CA GLU A 762 -8.94 38.41 1.37
C GLU A 762 -10.37 39.02 1.42
N ALA A 763 -11.18 38.78 0.40
CA ALA A 763 -12.58 39.23 0.34
C ALA A 763 -13.49 38.68 1.45
N CYS A 764 -13.11 37.56 2.07
CA CYS A 764 -13.88 36.98 3.15
C CYS A 764 -13.64 37.67 4.49
N GLN A 765 -12.53 38.39 4.67
CA GLN A 765 -12.10 38.92 5.97
C GLN A 765 -13.05 40.00 6.52
N GLU A 766 -13.76 40.70 5.63
CA GLU A 766 -14.76 41.72 5.99
C GLU A 766 -16.10 41.11 6.44
N CYS A 767 -16.26 39.79 6.36
CA CYS A 767 -17.50 39.10 6.71
C CYS A 767 -17.61 38.85 8.22
N LYS A 768 -18.77 39.16 8.81
CA LYS A 768 -19.11 38.85 10.22
C LYS A 768 -19.15 37.35 10.59
N TYR A 769 -19.04 36.47 9.61
CA TYR A 769 -18.95 35.02 9.79
C TYR A 769 -17.54 34.50 9.46
N TYR A 770 -16.59 35.37 9.11
CA TYR A 770 -15.20 34.98 8.92
C TYR A 770 -14.66 34.44 10.25
N PRO A 771 -13.91 33.32 10.26
CA PRO A 771 -13.49 32.70 11.51
C PRO A 771 -12.77 33.62 12.51
N GLU A 772 -12.03 34.62 12.03
CA GLU A 772 -11.31 35.59 12.88
C GLU A 772 -12.06 36.92 13.08
N SER A 773 -13.32 37.02 12.62
CA SER A 773 -14.12 38.23 12.85
C SER A 773 -14.43 38.39 14.34
N VAL A 774 -14.66 39.64 14.78
CA VAL A 774 -14.99 39.95 16.18
C VAL A 774 -16.22 39.17 16.64
N GLU A 775 -17.24 39.06 15.80
CA GLU A 775 -18.48 38.35 16.12
C GLU A 775 -18.29 36.85 16.30
N VAL A 776 -17.40 36.22 15.53
CA VAL A 776 -17.09 34.80 15.71
C VAL A 776 -16.24 34.60 16.97
N GLN A 777 -15.23 35.45 17.18
CA GLN A 777 -14.32 35.36 18.34
C GLN A 777 -15.03 35.64 19.67
N THR A 778 -16.07 36.49 19.66
CA THR A 778 -16.93 36.78 20.83
C THR A 778 -18.08 35.78 20.99
N GLY A 779 -18.26 34.83 20.07
CA GLY A 779 -19.31 33.82 20.10
C GLY A 779 -20.70 34.31 19.68
N LEU A 780 -20.81 35.54 19.16
CA LEU A 780 -22.06 36.10 18.63
C LEU A 780 -22.50 35.38 17.35
N ASN A 781 -21.55 34.99 16.50
CA ASN A 781 -21.81 34.23 15.28
C ASN A 781 -21.02 32.91 15.26
N LYS A 782 -21.55 31.91 14.56
CA LYS A 782 -20.79 30.70 14.21
C LYS A 782 -19.85 30.99 13.03
N PRO A 783 -18.66 30.36 12.96
CA PRO A 783 -17.75 30.55 11.82
C PRO A 783 -18.38 30.01 10.53
N CYS A 784 -18.06 30.62 9.38
CA CYS A 784 -18.62 30.23 8.09
C CYS A 784 -18.25 28.77 7.73
N ALA A 785 -19.26 27.91 7.56
CA ALA A 785 -19.09 26.51 7.21
C ALA A 785 -18.93 26.21 5.71
N THR A 786 -18.81 27.23 4.85
CA THR A 786 -18.72 27.02 3.39
C THR A 786 -17.40 27.53 2.80
N GLY A 787 -16.93 28.68 3.26
CA GLY A 787 -15.81 29.37 2.59
C GLY A 787 -16.19 29.84 1.19
N ILE A 788 -15.18 30.21 0.41
CA ILE A 788 -15.32 30.57 -1.00
C ILE A 788 -15.29 29.28 -1.86
N MET A 789 -16.21 29.14 -2.82
CA MET A 789 -16.30 27.91 -3.66
C MET A 789 -16.75 28.15 -5.11
N SER A 790 -17.82 28.93 -5.29
CA SER A 790 -18.49 29.04 -6.58
C SER A 790 -18.97 30.46 -6.82
N LEU A 791 -18.87 30.93 -8.07
CA LEU A 791 -19.57 32.12 -8.50
C LEU A 791 -21.04 31.74 -8.68
N THR A 792 -21.94 32.36 -7.93
CA THR A 792 -23.34 31.94 -7.85
C THR A 792 -24.27 33.05 -8.33
N MET A 793 -25.15 32.73 -9.26
CA MET A 793 -26.27 33.57 -9.67
C MET A 793 -27.55 33.09 -8.96
N ARG A 794 -28.23 33.99 -8.28
CA ARG A 794 -29.59 33.78 -7.76
C ARG A 794 -30.63 33.92 -8.88
N ALA A 795 -31.82 33.39 -8.65
CA ALA A 795 -32.92 33.39 -9.61
C ALA A 795 -33.39 34.79 -10.02
N ASP A 796 -33.22 35.80 -9.16
CA ASP A 796 -33.50 37.22 -9.44
C ASP A 796 -32.35 37.96 -10.13
N GLY A 797 -31.26 37.26 -10.47
CA GLY A 797 -30.11 37.83 -11.18
C GLY A 797 -29.00 38.37 -10.27
N LEU A 798 -29.06 38.16 -8.94
CA LEU A 798 -27.93 38.54 -8.08
C LEU A 798 -26.72 37.64 -8.34
N LEU A 799 -25.58 38.20 -8.77
CA LEU A 799 -24.35 37.47 -9.04
C LEU A 799 -23.31 37.71 -7.93
N SER A 800 -22.96 36.69 -7.16
CA SER A 800 -22.00 36.85 -6.05
C SER A 800 -21.02 35.68 -5.92
N PHE A 801 -19.79 36.00 -5.48
CA PHE A 801 -18.80 35.03 -5.02
C PHE A 801 -19.20 34.33 -3.70
N CYS A 802 -20.12 34.91 -2.94
CA CYS A 802 -20.60 34.41 -1.65
C CYS A 802 -22.12 34.30 -1.64
N ARG A 803 -22.65 33.10 -1.33
CA ARG A 803 -24.10 32.86 -1.29
C ARG A 803 -24.84 33.67 -0.22
N MET A 804 -24.13 34.12 0.82
CA MET A 804 -24.71 34.89 1.91
C MET A 804 -24.78 36.39 1.63
N GLN A 805 -24.18 36.87 0.53
CA GLN A 805 -24.20 38.29 0.17
C GLN A 805 -25.57 38.68 -0.39
N ILE A 806 -26.06 39.85 0.01
CA ILE A 806 -27.39 40.38 -0.36
C ILE A 806 -27.30 41.73 -1.09
N ASP A 807 -26.10 42.11 -1.52
CA ASP A 807 -25.81 43.41 -2.13
C ASP A 807 -26.42 43.56 -3.52
N SER A 808 -27.34 44.52 -3.66
CA SER A 808 -28.09 44.78 -4.89
C SER A 808 -27.25 45.28 -6.06
N GLU A 809 -26.05 45.84 -5.83
CA GLU A 809 -25.20 46.38 -6.90
C GLU A 809 -24.67 45.30 -7.85
N THR A 810 -24.79 44.03 -7.44
CA THR A 810 -24.35 42.87 -8.22
C THR A 810 -25.48 42.19 -8.99
N ASN A 811 -26.65 42.83 -9.12
CA ASN A 811 -27.77 42.28 -9.88
C ASN A 811 -27.59 42.52 -11.38
N MET A 812 -27.53 41.43 -12.15
CA MET A 812 -27.34 41.46 -13.60
C MET A 812 -28.66 41.58 -14.39
N SER A 813 -29.83 41.57 -13.75
CA SER A 813 -31.12 41.72 -14.43
C SER A 813 -31.19 43.03 -15.22
N GLY A 814 -31.59 42.96 -16.50
CA GLY A 814 -31.65 44.11 -17.40
C GLY A 814 -30.29 44.64 -17.90
N LYS A 815 -29.18 44.00 -17.51
CA LYS A 815 -27.82 44.41 -17.92
C LYS A 815 -27.45 43.90 -19.32
N SER A 816 -26.63 44.69 -20.01
CA SER A 816 -26.00 44.32 -21.28
C SER A 816 -24.89 43.27 -21.09
N LEU A 817 -24.46 42.63 -22.17
CA LEU A 817 -23.37 41.64 -22.14
C LEU A 817 -22.07 42.22 -21.56
N GLU A 818 -21.70 43.46 -21.92
CA GLU A 818 -20.45 44.09 -21.46
C GLU A 818 -20.51 44.42 -19.97
N GLU A 819 -21.67 44.90 -19.48
CA GLU A 819 -21.88 45.09 -18.03
C GLU A 819 -21.77 43.76 -17.27
N VAL A 820 -22.42 42.70 -17.76
CA VAL A 820 -22.33 41.35 -17.15
C VAL A 820 -20.89 40.83 -17.18
N ARG A 821 -20.13 41.09 -18.25
CA ARG A 821 -18.73 40.71 -18.37
C ARG A 821 -17.86 41.40 -17.30
N GLU A 822 -18.05 42.69 -17.08
CA GLU A 822 -17.32 43.40 -16.04
C GLU A 822 -17.71 42.90 -14.64
N MET A 823 -19.00 42.67 -14.39
CA MET A 823 -19.46 42.08 -13.14
C MET A 823 -18.81 40.71 -12.87
N VAL A 824 -18.75 39.84 -13.88
CA VAL A 824 -18.05 38.54 -13.78
C VAL A 824 -16.57 38.74 -13.46
N ARG A 825 -15.90 39.71 -14.11
CA ARG A 825 -14.47 40.00 -13.87
C ARG A 825 -14.22 40.45 -12.43
N VAL A 826 -15.04 41.36 -11.91
CA VAL A 826 -14.96 41.86 -10.53
C VAL A 826 -15.18 40.73 -9.52
N GLN A 827 -16.22 39.91 -9.73
CA GLN A 827 -16.53 38.80 -8.84
C GLN A 827 -15.45 37.71 -8.87
N LEU A 828 -14.93 37.37 -10.05
CA LEU A 828 -13.88 36.35 -10.18
C LEU A 828 -12.54 36.78 -9.59
N LYS A 829 -12.24 38.09 -9.54
CA LYS A 829 -11.05 38.61 -8.85
C LYS A 829 -11.03 38.27 -7.35
N LYS A 830 -12.20 38.08 -6.73
CA LYS A 830 -12.32 37.70 -5.30
C LYS A 830 -11.85 36.25 -5.03
N PHE A 831 -11.59 35.47 -6.07
CA PHE A 831 -11.05 34.11 -6.01
C PHE A 831 -9.53 34.05 -6.18
N GLU A 832 -8.86 35.20 -6.33
CA GLU A 832 -7.40 35.31 -6.28
C GLU A 832 -6.92 35.37 -4.82
N ARG A 833 -5.67 34.97 -4.56
CA ARG A 833 -5.06 35.00 -3.20
C ARG A 833 -5.89 34.30 -2.11
N CYS A 834 -6.44 33.14 -2.46
CA CYS A 834 -7.12 32.27 -1.50
C CYS A 834 -6.11 31.53 -0.61
N TYR A 835 -6.55 31.12 0.57
CA TYR A 835 -5.78 30.31 1.52
C TYR A 835 -6.69 29.31 2.22
N HIS A 836 -6.09 28.28 2.82
CA HIS A 836 -6.80 27.31 3.64
C HIS A 836 -6.88 27.76 5.09
N TYR A 837 -7.98 27.41 5.74
CA TYR A 837 -8.22 27.67 7.16
C TYR A 837 -9.02 26.49 7.73
N GLU A 838 -8.58 25.93 8.86
CA GLU A 838 -9.32 24.91 9.58
C GLU A 838 -10.19 25.55 10.66
N ILE A 839 -11.49 25.25 10.65
CA ILE A 839 -12.40 25.78 11.67
C ILE A 839 -11.93 25.31 13.05
N GLY A 840 -11.79 26.22 14.01
CA GLY A 840 -11.31 25.90 15.37
C GLY A 840 -9.80 26.02 15.58
N GLU A 841 -9.03 26.30 14.54
CA GLU A 841 -7.63 26.68 14.65
C GLU A 841 -7.52 28.07 15.29
N LYS A 842 -6.80 28.20 16.41
CA LYS A 842 -6.38 29.51 16.93
C LYS A 842 -5.07 29.88 16.25
N ARG A 843 -5.12 30.87 15.34
CA ARG A 843 -3.91 31.46 14.77
C ARG A 843 -3.20 32.38 15.74
#